data_AF-M7SX84-F1
#
_entry.id   AF-M7SX84-F1
#
_cell.length_a   1.000
_cell.length_b   1.000
_cell.length_c   1.000
_cell.angle_alpha   90.00
_cell.angle_beta   90.00
_cell.angle_gamma   90.00
#
_symmetry.space_group_name_H-M   'P 1'
#
loop_
_entity.id
_entity.type
_entity.pdbx_description
1 polymer ?
#
loop_
_entity_poly.entity_id
_entity_poly.type
_entity_poly.pdbx_seq_one_letter_code
_entity_poly.pdbx_strand_id
1 'polypeptide(L)'
;MSSTSIDKSSDKDATLKVPETADHVEDVRISSIEGDFDNSIDDTKPSTAVWTIVFTVAMGGFLFGYDTGVISAVLVNLGEDLGHQLSSKEQELITSITSGGALIGALIAGLPADKFGRKFGIYAGCLLFLIGSVVQASAYTVAQMTVGRFIVGLGVGSAAMIVPLYIGELAPSKYRGRMIAFDNLSVTFGQLISYVLGAALTNASHGWRYMVAIGGVPPIILSICLMWCPESPRQLLMHHKVDVARKAIARVYPEANEHQVQAKINLITFEVEREMHAGADKSLWWQFKQLHSVPSNLRALIAACTVMAISQLGGFNTLMYYSATLFGLVGFTNPTAVSITVGATNFIFTLDLTLESSTVNWAGILVLVAIIIYVAFYASGVATIGWVGTELLSLEMVKTIAKDMDKLYEDAIASGLLPGISLFAGDKNEDGTLNLDSDVKPILPEIGKYGRITGFDDDKNSAIFTPDPTTITLRMLLSHTSGHEYDWLNPLLGKWRASRNEFPWSGPTVEHKSALPLAFTPGTGFAYGAGHDWAGRAVEAATKSSLHDFMHARIWKPLGIEKDTSFHTFVTDDMKNRTASLSTLNEKGEPPAKDASDFDLFRGGIECFGGTGVYTSAEAYYTFVSALLRRDPKLLTATSYGELFRPQLDEQCEQALNDYIALSPAHTQFLGMHIPESVRKTWSFAGLVAKQGQEGRFSPGTALWGGVPSCVWIIDNEAGICGVAICQILPPMHPSILALHEQFQKEVYQHIAGK
;
A
#
# COMPACT_ATOMS: atom_id res chain seq x y z
N MET A 1 -28.31 37.03 80.00
CA MET A 1 -27.96 38.24 79.22
C MET A 1 -27.13 37.77 78.03
N SER A 2 -27.42 38.08 76.78
CA SER A 2 -28.53 38.85 76.19
C SER A 2 -29.03 38.14 74.92
N SER A 3 -30.25 38.45 74.48
CA SER A 3 -30.93 37.87 73.31
C SER A 3 -30.74 38.70 72.03
N THR A 4 -31.15 38.11 70.89
CA THR A 4 -31.56 38.78 69.62
C THR A 4 -30.46 39.56 68.87
N SER A 5 -30.45 39.61 67.53
CA SER A 5 -31.58 39.63 66.59
C SER A 5 -31.37 38.80 65.31
N ILE A 6 -32.50 38.30 64.78
CA ILE A 6 -32.66 38.03 63.34
C ILE A 6 -32.83 39.39 62.67
N ASP A 7 -32.16 39.64 61.54
CA ASP A 7 -32.55 40.70 60.62
C ASP A 7 -32.96 40.10 59.27
N LYS A 8 -34.03 40.65 58.70
CA LYS A 8 -34.71 40.19 57.49
C LYS A 8 -35.15 41.42 56.69
N SER A 9 -34.24 41.93 55.87
CA SER A 9 -34.54 42.81 54.73
C SER A 9 -33.55 42.45 53.62
N SER A 10 -33.97 41.77 52.56
CA SER A 10 -34.80 42.26 51.45
C SER A 10 -34.06 43.21 50.50
N ASP A 11 -33.42 42.57 49.53
CA ASP A 11 -33.68 42.80 48.11
C ASP A 11 -32.86 43.88 47.37
N LYS A 12 -32.50 43.51 46.12
CA LYS A 12 -31.93 44.31 45.02
C LYS A 12 -30.41 44.60 45.01
N ASP A 13 -29.87 44.48 43.81
CA ASP A 13 -28.56 44.96 43.33
C ASP A 13 -27.28 44.32 43.89
N ALA A 14 -27.27 42.99 44.02
CA ALA A 14 -26.02 42.22 43.90
C ALA A 14 -25.58 42.12 42.42
N THR A 15 -25.18 43.25 41.83
CA THR A 15 -24.52 43.27 40.51
C THR A 15 -23.13 42.65 40.64
N LEU A 16 -23.06 41.34 40.37
CA LEU A 16 -21.81 40.57 40.32
C LEU A 16 -20.87 41.18 39.28
N LYS A 17 -19.88 41.94 39.77
CA LYS A 17 -18.84 42.51 38.92
C LYS A 17 -18.02 41.40 38.29
N VAL A 18 -18.15 41.26 36.97
CA VAL A 18 -17.21 40.50 36.15
C VAL A 18 -15.81 41.11 36.35
N PRO A 19 -14.76 40.31 36.65
CA PRO A 19 -13.41 40.82 36.69
C PRO A 19 -12.98 41.27 35.28
N GLU A 20 -12.73 42.58 35.11
CA GLU A 20 -11.91 43.03 33.99
C GLU A 20 -10.50 42.43 34.15
N THR A 21 -9.91 41.98 33.04
CA THR A 21 -8.61 41.25 32.95
C THR A 21 -8.62 39.78 33.41
N ALA A 22 -9.08 38.91 32.51
CA ALA A 22 -8.68 37.50 32.45
C ALA A 22 -8.51 37.11 30.97
N ASP A 23 -7.29 37.23 30.44
CA ASP A 23 -6.98 36.87 29.03
C ASP A 23 -6.94 35.35 28.78
N HIS A 24 -7.05 34.54 29.85
CA HIS A 24 -7.03 33.09 29.81
C HIS A 24 -8.20 32.51 30.62
N VAL A 25 -9.02 31.67 29.96
CA VAL A 25 -10.23 31.04 30.54
C VAL A 25 -9.89 30.08 31.68
N GLU A 26 -8.67 29.58 31.70
CA GLU A 26 -8.15 28.55 32.61
C GLU A 26 -7.55 29.06 33.92
N ASP A 27 -7.28 30.36 34.04
CA ASP A 27 -6.91 30.99 35.32
C ASP A 27 -8.13 31.26 36.22
N VAL A 28 -9.35 31.15 35.67
CA VAL A 28 -10.59 31.14 36.46
C VAL A 28 -10.74 29.77 37.12
N ARG A 29 -10.29 29.67 38.38
CA ARG A 29 -10.59 28.51 39.24
C ARG A 29 -12.12 28.34 39.36
N ILE A 30 -12.66 27.34 38.67
CA ILE A 30 -14.07 26.96 38.68
C ILE A 30 -14.60 26.72 40.11
N SER A 31 -13.70 26.31 41.02
CA SER A 31 -13.97 26.01 42.44
C SER A 31 -14.54 27.15 43.29
N SER A 32 -14.61 28.41 42.80
CA SER A 32 -15.16 29.54 43.57
C SER A 32 -16.54 30.03 43.11
N ILE A 33 -17.19 29.36 42.15
CA ILE A 33 -18.55 29.71 41.70
C ILE A 33 -19.52 28.51 41.78
N GLU A 34 -19.04 27.28 41.58
CA GLU A 34 -19.86 26.06 41.75
C GLU A 34 -20.37 25.87 43.20
N GLY A 35 -19.81 26.58 44.17
CA GLY A 35 -20.20 26.49 45.59
C GLY A 35 -21.56 27.08 45.97
N ASP A 36 -22.18 27.90 45.09
CA ASP A 36 -23.43 28.61 45.38
C ASP A 36 -24.68 28.05 44.67
N PHE A 37 -24.54 27.04 43.79
CA PHE A 37 -25.64 26.48 43.01
C PHE A 37 -25.98 25.03 43.39
N ASP A 38 -27.25 24.79 43.77
CA ASP A 38 -27.77 23.48 44.15
C ASP A 38 -27.85 22.52 42.95
N ASN A 39 -26.84 21.64 42.82
CA ASN A 39 -26.75 20.59 41.81
C ASN A 39 -27.36 19.24 42.25
N SER A 40 -28.05 19.16 43.40
CA SER A 40 -28.60 17.90 43.95
C SER A 40 -29.62 17.18 43.06
N ILE A 41 -30.09 17.82 41.99
CA ILE A 41 -30.96 17.20 40.97
C ILE A 41 -30.29 16.01 40.26
N ASP A 42 -28.97 16.06 40.05
CA ASP A 42 -28.21 15.03 39.31
C ASP A 42 -28.04 13.71 40.10
N ASP A 43 -28.40 13.69 41.39
CA ASP A 43 -28.44 12.48 42.22
C ASP A 43 -29.81 11.78 42.22
N THR A 44 -30.85 12.42 41.67
CA THR A 44 -32.19 11.78 41.51
C THR A 44 -32.17 10.73 40.40
N LYS A 45 -33.10 9.76 40.46
CA LYS A 45 -33.11 8.69 39.44
C LYS A 45 -33.56 9.24 38.08
N PRO A 46 -32.85 8.92 36.99
CA PRO A 46 -33.26 9.34 35.65
C PRO A 46 -34.59 8.69 35.27
N SER A 47 -35.47 9.45 34.61
CA SER A 47 -36.72 8.89 34.05
C SER A 47 -36.45 7.73 33.10
N THR A 48 -37.33 6.73 33.09
CA THR A 48 -37.40 5.74 31.99
C THR A 48 -37.55 6.45 30.62
N ALA A 49 -38.18 7.63 30.59
CA ALA A 49 -38.28 8.46 29.39
C ALA A 49 -36.91 8.92 28.84
N VAL A 50 -35.89 9.14 29.69
CA VAL A 50 -34.54 9.50 29.23
C VAL A 50 -33.95 8.34 28.42
N TRP A 51 -34.09 7.10 28.91
CA TRP A 51 -33.65 5.91 28.17
C TRP A 51 -34.43 5.72 26.86
N THR A 52 -35.73 6.01 26.81
CA THR A 52 -36.50 5.99 25.56
C THR A 52 -36.02 7.07 24.57
N ILE A 53 -35.67 8.26 25.06
CA ILE A 53 -35.12 9.35 24.23
C ILE A 53 -33.73 8.97 23.73
N VAL A 54 -32.85 8.45 24.58
CA VAL A 54 -31.51 7.97 24.17
C VAL A 54 -31.62 6.83 23.16
N PHE A 55 -32.50 5.85 23.37
CA PHE A 55 -32.75 4.77 22.40
C PHE A 55 -33.26 5.31 21.05
N THR A 56 -34.17 6.28 21.09
CA THR A 56 -34.65 6.97 19.87
C THR A 56 -33.49 7.66 19.15
N VAL A 57 -32.69 8.42 19.87
CA VAL A 57 -31.62 9.26 19.31
C VAL A 57 -30.44 8.42 18.82
N ALA A 58 -30.16 7.30 19.47
CA ALA A 58 -29.13 6.33 19.07
C ALA A 58 -29.47 5.56 17.79
N MET A 59 -30.71 5.68 17.27
CA MET A 59 -30.99 5.32 15.87
C MET A 59 -30.19 6.19 14.87
N GLY A 60 -29.71 7.37 15.30
CA GLY A 60 -28.73 8.18 14.56
C GLY A 60 -27.39 7.47 14.40
N GLY A 61 -26.83 6.92 15.49
CA GLY A 61 -25.67 6.03 15.43
C GLY A 61 -25.93 4.79 14.55
N PHE A 62 -27.12 4.17 14.67
CA PHE A 62 -27.51 3.05 13.82
C PHE A 62 -27.47 3.38 12.32
N LEU A 63 -27.90 4.58 11.90
CA LEU A 63 -27.82 5.02 10.50
C LEU A 63 -26.38 5.09 9.98
N PHE A 64 -25.48 5.69 10.77
CA PHE A 64 -24.05 5.76 10.45
C PHE A 64 -23.46 4.35 10.30
N GLY A 65 -23.79 3.46 11.24
CA GLY A 65 -23.36 2.06 11.22
C GLY A 65 -23.91 1.28 10.03
N TYR A 66 -25.18 1.48 9.70
CA TYR A 66 -25.84 0.80 8.59
C TYR A 66 -25.19 1.15 7.25
N ASP A 67 -24.99 2.44 6.97
CA ASP A 67 -24.34 2.89 5.73
C ASP A 67 -22.90 2.39 5.61
N THR A 68 -22.18 2.38 6.74
CA THR A 68 -20.82 1.82 6.85
C THR A 68 -20.76 0.33 6.49
N GLY A 69 -21.74 -0.46 6.90
CA GLY A 69 -21.81 -1.89 6.55
C GLY A 69 -22.37 -2.16 5.15
N VAL A 70 -23.31 -1.33 4.67
CA VAL A 70 -24.13 -1.68 3.49
C VAL A 70 -23.33 -1.58 2.21
N ILE A 71 -22.39 -0.63 2.15
CA ILE A 71 -21.49 -0.47 0.99
C ILE A 71 -20.72 -1.76 0.70
N SER A 72 -20.31 -2.50 1.73
CA SER A 72 -19.55 -3.74 1.57
C SER A 72 -20.34 -4.82 0.81
N ALA A 73 -21.59 -5.02 1.19
CA ALA A 73 -22.47 -5.96 0.49
C ALA A 73 -22.91 -5.43 -0.88
N VAL A 74 -23.10 -4.11 -1.02
CA VAL A 74 -23.51 -3.47 -2.28
C VAL A 74 -22.42 -3.57 -3.35
N LEU A 75 -21.15 -3.32 -3.02
CA LEU A 75 -20.03 -3.44 -3.98
C LEU A 75 -19.90 -4.85 -4.56
N VAL A 76 -20.03 -5.89 -3.73
CA VAL A 76 -19.95 -7.29 -4.18
C VAL A 76 -21.16 -7.70 -5.03
N ASN A 77 -22.35 -7.14 -4.76
CA ASN A 77 -23.60 -7.49 -5.45
C ASN A 77 -23.97 -6.57 -6.62
N LEU A 78 -23.13 -5.58 -6.95
CA LEU A 78 -23.44 -4.55 -7.96
C LEU A 78 -23.31 -5.04 -9.40
N GLY A 79 -22.39 -5.97 -9.67
CA GLY A 79 -22.21 -6.61 -10.98
C GLY A 79 -22.06 -5.61 -12.12
N GLU A 80 -23.01 -5.67 -13.07
CA GLU A 80 -23.08 -4.80 -14.26
C GLU A 80 -24.31 -3.85 -14.22
N ASP A 81 -25.03 -3.79 -13.10
CA ASP A 81 -26.32 -3.08 -12.97
C ASP A 81 -26.24 -1.54 -13.10
N LEU A 82 -25.02 -0.98 -13.12
CA LEU A 82 -24.74 0.45 -13.37
C LEU A 82 -24.26 0.74 -14.80
N GLY A 83 -24.38 -0.22 -15.72
CA GLY A 83 -24.09 -0.10 -17.15
C GLY A 83 -22.78 -0.78 -17.59
N HIS A 84 -21.85 -1.02 -16.65
CA HIS A 84 -20.60 -1.75 -16.85
C HIS A 84 -20.08 -2.30 -15.51
N GLN A 85 -19.11 -3.22 -15.53
CA GLN A 85 -18.41 -3.64 -14.30
C GLN A 85 -17.59 -2.49 -13.75
N LEU A 86 -17.85 -2.09 -12.51
CA LEU A 86 -17.16 -1.01 -11.81
C LEU A 86 -15.65 -1.27 -11.72
N SER A 87 -14.85 -0.35 -12.27
CA SER A 87 -13.40 -0.29 -12.01
C SER A 87 -13.12 0.02 -10.54
N SER A 88 -11.94 -0.35 -10.02
CA SER A 88 -11.59 -0.05 -8.62
C SER A 88 -11.67 1.44 -8.31
N LYS A 89 -11.27 2.31 -9.26
CA LYS A 89 -11.43 3.77 -9.16
C LYS A 89 -12.87 4.21 -8.92
N GLU A 90 -13.84 3.54 -9.52
CA GLU A 90 -15.27 3.84 -9.33
C GLU A 90 -15.81 3.28 -8.00
N GLN A 91 -15.36 2.09 -7.58
CA GLN A 91 -15.71 1.52 -6.27
C GLN A 91 -15.14 2.36 -5.12
N GLU A 92 -13.89 2.81 -5.25
CA GLU A 92 -13.23 3.75 -4.35
C GLU A 92 -13.93 5.10 -4.31
N LEU A 93 -14.33 5.64 -5.46
CA LEU A 93 -15.09 6.90 -5.54
C LEU A 93 -16.45 6.77 -4.82
N ILE A 94 -17.23 5.72 -5.11
CA ILE A 94 -18.53 5.46 -4.47
C ILE A 94 -18.38 5.36 -2.94
N THR A 95 -17.31 4.73 -2.46
CA THR A 95 -17.06 4.56 -1.02
C THR A 95 -16.59 5.86 -0.37
N SER A 96 -15.53 6.48 -0.91
CA SER A 96 -14.85 7.64 -0.32
C SER A 96 -15.64 8.94 -0.40
N ILE A 97 -16.47 9.14 -1.43
CA ILE A 97 -17.28 10.37 -1.58
C ILE A 97 -18.26 10.58 -0.42
N THR A 98 -18.68 9.49 0.22
CA THR A 98 -19.54 9.51 1.42
C THR A 98 -18.85 10.19 2.59
N SER A 99 -17.57 9.87 2.84
CA SER A 99 -16.73 10.52 3.86
C SER A 99 -16.46 11.98 3.53
N GLY A 100 -16.26 12.32 2.25
CA GLY A 100 -16.15 13.71 1.79
C GLY A 100 -17.44 14.51 2.03
N GLY A 101 -18.59 13.90 1.76
CA GLY A 101 -19.91 14.43 2.12
C GLY A 101 -20.07 14.59 3.63
N ALA A 102 -19.62 13.64 4.44
CA ALA A 102 -19.70 13.70 5.90
C ALA A 102 -18.86 14.83 6.50
N LEU A 103 -17.66 15.10 5.97
CA LEU A 103 -16.84 16.25 6.36
C LEU A 103 -17.59 17.58 6.13
N ILE A 104 -18.14 17.77 4.93
CA ILE A 104 -18.91 18.98 4.58
C ILE A 104 -20.19 19.07 5.43
N GLY A 105 -20.87 17.94 5.63
CA GLY A 105 -22.08 17.83 6.44
C GLY A 105 -21.83 18.26 7.89
N ALA A 106 -20.77 17.75 8.53
CA ALA A 106 -20.41 18.11 9.90
C ALA A 106 -20.02 19.61 10.03
N LEU A 107 -19.22 20.14 9.10
CA LEU A 107 -18.82 21.55 9.10
C LEU A 107 -20.02 22.51 8.94
N ILE A 108 -20.99 22.16 8.09
CA ILE A 108 -22.18 22.98 7.86
C ILE A 108 -23.20 22.80 8.99
N ALA A 109 -23.33 21.61 9.57
CA ALA A 109 -24.39 21.27 10.53
C ALA A 109 -24.39 22.10 11.83
N GLY A 110 -23.24 22.62 12.28
CA GLY A 110 -23.15 23.45 13.48
C GLY A 110 -24.02 24.70 13.42
N LEU A 111 -23.88 25.50 12.35
CA LEU A 111 -24.53 26.81 12.26
C LEU A 111 -26.08 26.74 12.25
N PRO A 112 -26.74 25.81 11.52
CA PRO A 112 -28.19 25.59 11.64
C PRO A 112 -28.60 24.98 12.98
N ALA A 113 -27.80 24.07 13.55
CA ALA A 113 -28.13 23.40 14.82
C ALA A 113 -28.08 24.34 16.02
N ASP A 114 -27.23 25.37 15.99
CA ASP A 114 -27.19 26.42 17.00
C ASP A 114 -28.26 27.50 16.77
N LYS A 115 -28.73 27.70 15.53
CA LYS A 115 -29.74 28.73 15.20
C LYS A 115 -31.19 28.26 15.32
N PHE A 116 -31.45 26.98 15.02
CA PHE A 116 -32.80 26.41 14.93
C PHE A 116 -33.07 25.26 15.92
N GLY A 117 -32.11 24.93 16.79
CA GLY A 117 -32.19 23.83 17.75
C GLY A 117 -31.71 22.47 17.21
N ARG A 118 -31.47 21.52 18.11
CA ARG A 118 -30.85 20.22 17.77
C ARG A 118 -31.79 19.34 16.95
N LYS A 119 -33.09 19.36 17.26
CA LYS A 119 -34.08 18.53 16.54
C LYS A 119 -34.15 18.89 15.05
N PHE A 120 -34.05 20.17 14.71
CA PHE A 120 -34.08 20.62 13.30
C PHE A 120 -32.92 20.02 12.50
N GLY A 121 -31.70 20.03 13.05
CA GLY A 121 -30.54 19.45 12.38
C GLY A 121 -30.62 17.92 12.22
N ILE A 122 -31.20 17.20 13.20
CA ILE A 122 -31.46 15.76 13.07
C ILE A 122 -32.50 15.49 11.96
N TYR A 123 -33.59 16.27 11.89
CA TYR A 123 -34.56 16.15 10.79
C TYR A 123 -33.94 16.42 9.42
N ALA A 124 -33.11 17.47 9.30
CA ALA A 124 -32.40 17.78 8.07
C ALA A 124 -31.44 16.63 7.66
N GLY A 125 -30.72 16.04 8.62
CA GLY A 125 -29.89 14.85 8.40
C GLY A 125 -30.69 13.64 7.92
N CYS A 126 -31.83 13.36 8.55
CA CYS A 126 -32.73 12.26 8.16
C CYS A 126 -33.31 12.45 6.74
N LEU A 127 -33.68 13.69 6.39
CA LEU A 127 -34.20 14.03 5.06
C LEU A 127 -33.14 13.86 3.98
N LEU A 128 -31.90 14.34 4.23
CA LEU A 128 -30.77 14.15 3.32
C LEU A 128 -30.45 12.66 3.14
N PHE A 129 -30.37 11.90 4.23
CA PHE A 129 -30.16 10.46 4.17
C PHE A 129 -31.23 9.76 3.33
N LEU A 130 -32.52 10.05 3.56
CA LEU A 130 -33.63 9.47 2.80
C LEU A 130 -33.56 9.79 1.31
N ILE A 131 -33.32 11.06 0.94
CA ILE A 131 -33.16 11.48 -0.46
C ILE A 131 -31.98 10.74 -1.10
N GLY A 132 -30.84 10.69 -0.42
CA GLY A 132 -29.65 9.99 -0.90
C GLY A 132 -29.89 8.48 -1.09
N SER A 133 -30.56 7.80 -0.16
CA SER A 133 -30.93 6.39 -0.28
C SER A 133 -31.86 6.14 -1.47
N VAL A 134 -32.85 7.00 -1.72
CA VAL A 134 -33.75 6.89 -2.89
C VAL A 134 -32.99 7.11 -4.21
N VAL A 135 -32.08 8.08 -4.27
CA VAL A 135 -31.23 8.33 -5.45
C VAL A 135 -30.29 7.15 -5.73
N GLN A 136 -29.69 6.54 -4.70
CA GLN A 136 -28.85 5.34 -4.85
C GLN A 136 -29.65 4.10 -5.26
N ALA A 137 -30.80 3.81 -4.64
CA ALA A 137 -31.62 2.65 -4.98
C ALA A 137 -32.18 2.71 -6.42
N SER A 138 -32.42 3.93 -6.92
CA SER A 138 -32.85 4.20 -8.30
C SER A 138 -31.68 4.42 -9.29
N ALA A 139 -30.43 4.16 -8.88
CA ALA A 139 -29.26 4.38 -9.74
C ALA A 139 -29.18 3.38 -10.91
N TYR A 140 -28.88 3.89 -12.11
CA TYR A 140 -28.52 3.08 -13.28
C TYR A 140 -27.17 3.49 -13.88
N THR A 141 -26.47 4.43 -13.24
CA THR A 141 -25.15 4.91 -13.64
C THR A 141 -24.29 5.18 -12.41
N VAL A 142 -22.97 5.03 -12.57
CA VAL A 142 -21.98 5.32 -11.52
C VAL A 142 -22.11 6.75 -11.00
N ALA A 143 -22.31 7.72 -11.88
CA ALA A 143 -22.47 9.12 -11.49
C ALA A 143 -23.68 9.36 -10.57
N GLN A 144 -24.82 8.71 -10.85
CA GLN A 144 -26.02 8.80 -10.00
C GLN A 144 -25.81 8.14 -8.63
N MET A 145 -25.10 7.01 -8.59
CA MET A 145 -24.71 6.35 -7.34
C MET A 145 -23.80 7.28 -6.50
N THR A 146 -22.76 7.86 -7.11
CA THR A 146 -21.82 8.80 -6.46
C THR A 146 -22.52 10.04 -5.91
N VAL A 147 -23.47 10.63 -6.65
CA VAL A 147 -24.28 11.76 -6.15
C VAL A 147 -25.16 11.33 -4.97
N GLY A 148 -25.82 10.18 -5.05
CA GLY A 148 -26.62 9.65 -3.94
C GLY A 148 -25.78 9.34 -2.69
N ARG A 149 -24.54 8.87 -2.87
CA ARG A 149 -23.55 8.64 -1.80
C ARG A 149 -23.09 9.94 -1.14
N PHE A 150 -22.80 10.97 -1.93
CA PHE A 150 -22.46 12.30 -1.41
C PHE A 150 -23.60 12.89 -0.56
N ILE A 151 -24.85 12.77 -1.02
CA ILE A 151 -26.04 13.25 -0.30
C ILE A 151 -26.27 12.48 1.01
N VAL A 152 -26.10 11.14 1.02
CA VAL A 152 -26.10 10.36 2.27
C VAL A 152 -25.00 10.84 3.20
N GLY A 153 -23.77 11.05 2.69
CA GLY A 153 -22.64 11.59 3.44
C GLY A 153 -22.97 12.89 4.17
N LEU A 154 -23.58 13.87 3.49
CA LEU A 154 -24.02 15.13 4.10
C LEU A 154 -24.99 14.89 5.29
N GLY A 155 -25.94 13.97 5.14
CA GLY A 155 -26.89 13.61 6.19
C GLY A 155 -26.22 12.90 7.38
N VAL A 156 -25.35 11.92 7.09
CA VAL A 156 -24.58 11.14 8.06
C VAL A 156 -23.63 12.03 8.87
N GLY A 157 -22.90 12.95 8.22
CA GLY A 157 -22.00 13.88 8.90
C GLY A 157 -22.73 14.87 9.82
N SER A 158 -23.90 15.36 9.39
CA SER A 158 -24.77 16.19 10.24
C SER A 158 -25.25 15.42 11.47
N ALA A 159 -25.72 14.17 11.29
CA ALA A 159 -26.17 13.33 12.40
C ALA A 159 -25.02 13.03 13.37
N ALA A 160 -23.84 12.63 12.88
CA ALA A 160 -22.69 12.26 13.71
C ALA A 160 -22.21 13.40 14.64
N MET A 161 -22.39 14.66 14.25
CA MET A 161 -22.08 15.82 15.11
C MET A 161 -23.21 16.12 16.11
N ILE A 162 -24.47 16.11 15.66
CA ILE A 162 -25.60 16.59 16.46
C ILE A 162 -26.10 15.53 17.46
N VAL A 163 -26.06 14.25 17.11
CA VAL A 163 -26.62 13.15 17.91
C VAL A 163 -25.90 13.00 19.26
N PRO A 164 -24.55 12.86 19.34
CA PRO A 164 -23.86 12.78 20.63
C PRO A 164 -24.02 14.03 21.48
N LEU A 165 -24.08 15.20 20.83
CA LEU A 165 -24.26 16.49 21.49
C LEU A 165 -25.67 16.66 22.08
N TYR A 166 -26.71 16.22 21.36
CA TYR A 166 -28.09 16.20 21.84
C TYR A 166 -28.29 15.18 22.97
N ILE A 167 -27.63 14.02 22.92
CA ILE A 167 -27.54 13.09 24.06
C ILE A 167 -26.86 13.80 25.24
N GLY A 168 -25.72 14.46 25.02
CA GLY A 168 -24.99 15.19 26.07
C GLY A 168 -25.82 16.28 26.76
N GLU A 169 -26.56 17.09 26.00
CA GLU A 169 -27.40 18.17 26.50
C GLU A 169 -28.68 17.69 27.21
N LEU A 170 -29.14 16.44 26.99
CA LEU A 170 -30.31 15.83 27.64
C LEU A 170 -29.96 14.84 28.77
N ALA A 171 -28.78 14.22 28.73
CA ALA A 171 -28.39 13.19 29.66
C ALA A 171 -27.95 13.76 31.03
N PRO A 172 -28.44 13.21 32.15
CA PRO A 172 -27.96 13.56 33.49
C PRO A 172 -26.46 13.33 33.66
N SER A 173 -25.81 14.21 34.40
CA SER A 173 -24.35 14.31 34.47
C SER A 173 -23.68 12.98 34.81
N LYS A 174 -24.30 12.23 35.74
CA LYS A 174 -23.86 10.91 36.24
C LYS A 174 -23.96 9.76 35.23
N TYR A 175 -24.86 9.86 34.25
CA TYR A 175 -25.14 8.80 33.27
C TYR A 175 -24.75 9.17 31.83
N ARG A 176 -24.41 10.44 31.57
CA ARG A 176 -24.03 10.99 30.26
C ARG A 176 -23.01 10.13 29.51
N GLY A 177 -21.93 9.69 30.17
CA GLY A 177 -20.93 8.83 29.56
C GLY A 177 -21.50 7.49 29.07
N ARG A 178 -22.34 6.82 29.87
CA ARG A 178 -23.01 5.55 29.49
C ARG A 178 -24.01 5.74 28.35
N MET A 179 -24.70 6.89 28.31
CA MET A 179 -25.68 7.21 27.25
C MET A 179 -24.99 7.54 25.92
N ILE A 180 -23.85 8.23 25.93
CA ILE A 180 -23.03 8.45 24.72
C ILE A 180 -22.41 7.13 24.26
N ALA A 181 -21.95 6.27 25.18
CA ALA A 181 -21.39 4.97 24.81
C ALA A 181 -22.46 4.01 24.22
N PHE A 182 -23.74 4.17 24.57
CA PHE A 182 -24.85 3.45 23.93
C PHE A 182 -25.10 3.88 22.46
N ASP A 183 -24.79 5.12 22.09
CA ASP A 183 -24.84 5.58 20.69
C ASP A 183 -23.75 4.88 19.86
N ASN A 184 -22.53 4.79 20.40
CA ASN A 184 -21.44 3.99 19.78
C ASN A 184 -21.80 2.49 19.66
N LEU A 185 -22.46 1.90 20.66
CA LEU A 185 -22.98 0.52 20.54
C LEU A 185 -24.03 0.39 19.42
N SER A 186 -24.84 1.44 19.22
CA SER A 186 -25.86 1.45 18.16
C SER A 186 -25.24 1.58 16.76
N VAL A 187 -24.09 2.25 16.63
CA VAL A 187 -23.26 2.23 15.41
C VAL A 187 -22.81 0.81 15.08
N THR A 188 -22.20 0.08 16.01
CA THR A 188 -21.67 -1.26 15.73
C THR A 188 -22.78 -2.29 15.53
N PHE A 189 -23.94 -2.09 16.17
CA PHE A 189 -25.16 -2.84 15.87
C PHE A 189 -25.70 -2.58 14.46
N GLY A 190 -25.69 -1.33 13.99
CA GLY A 190 -26.08 -0.97 12.63
C GLY A 190 -25.22 -1.66 11.56
N GLN A 191 -23.91 -1.73 11.78
CA GLN A 191 -22.97 -2.45 10.91
C GLN A 191 -23.29 -3.95 10.85
N LEU A 192 -23.52 -4.60 12.00
CA LEU A 192 -23.88 -6.01 12.07
C LEU A 192 -25.19 -6.33 11.33
N ILE A 193 -26.26 -5.55 11.58
CA ILE A 193 -27.54 -5.72 10.89
C ILE A 193 -27.39 -5.53 9.37
N SER A 194 -26.56 -4.58 8.96
CA SER A 194 -26.26 -4.33 7.55
C SER A 194 -25.57 -5.52 6.86
N TYR A 195 -24.60 -6.17 7.52
CA TYR A 195 -23.99 -7.40 6.98
C TYR A 195 -24.96 -8.58 6.94
N VAL A 196 -25.82 -8.75 7.95
CA VAL A 196 -26.85 -9.79 7.96
C VAL A 196 -27.84 -9.61 6.80
N LEU A 197 -28.30 -8.38 6.56
CA LEU A 197 -29.16 -8.06 5.42
C LEU A 197 -28.42 -8.20 4.08
N GLY A 198 -27.14 -7.84 4.03
CA GLY A 198 -26.25 -8.09 2.90
C GLY A 198 -26.21 -9.57 2.53
N ALA A 199 -25.88 -10.45 3.47
CA ALA A 199 -25.83 -11.89 3.25
C ALA A 199 -27.21 -12.49 2.88
N ALA A 200 -28.29 -11.99 3.49
CA ALA A 200 -29.65 -12.46 3.21
C ALA A 200 -30.15 -12.07 1.81
N LEU A 201 -29.79 -10.88 1.32
CA LEU A 201 -30.25 -10.34 0.03
C LEU A 201 -29.26 -10.57 -1.13
N THR A 202 -28.07 -11.11 -0.88
CA THR A 202 -27.05 -11.46 -1.90
C THR A 202 -27.62 -12.39 -2.99
N ASN A 203 -28.53 -13.31 -2.64
CA ASN A 203 -29.14 -14.26 -3.59
C ASN A 203 -30.39 -13.70 -4.31
N ALA A 204 -30.80 -12.46 -4.05
CA ALA A 204 -31.96 -11.84 -4.69
C ALA A 204 -31.53 -11.07 -5.96
N SER A 205 -32.35 -11.13 -7.02
CA SER A 205 -32.09 -10.36 -8.24
C SER A 205 -32.11 -8.85 -7.94
N HIS A 206 -31.04 -8.15 -8.31
CA HIS A 206 -30.79 -6.74 -7.95
C HIS A 206 -30.80 -6.49 -6.42
N GLY A 207 -30.37 -7.48 -5.62
CA GLY A 207 -30.39 -7.46 -4.15
C GLY A 207 -29.82 -6.19 -3.51
N TRP A 208 -28.76 -5.62 -4.10
CA TRP A 208 -28.13 -4.39 -3.62
C TRP A 208 -29.08 -3.18 -3.58
N ARG A 209 -30.03 -3.08 -4.53
CA ARG A 209 -31.04 -2.01 -4.54
C ARG A 209 -31.92 -2.07 -3.31
N TYR A 210 -32.33 -3.28 -2.92
CA TYR A 210 -33.12 -3.52 -1.72
C TYR A 210 -32.32 -3.26 -0.44
N MET A 211 -31.05 -3.65 -0.39
CA MET A 211 -30.16 -3.32 0.75
C MET A 211 -30.10 -1.79 0.97
N VAL A 212 -29.90 -1.01 -0.10
CA VAL A 212 -29.88 0.45 -0.01
C VAL A 212 -31.26 1.04 0.35
N ALA A 213 -32.35 0.53 -0.25
CA ALA A 213 -33.71 1.01 0.04
C ALA A 213 -34.14 0.74 1.50
N ILE A 214 -33.75 -0.41 2.06
CA ILE A 214 -34.00 -0.75 3.47
C ILE A 214 -33.27 0.23 4.41
N GLY A 215 -32.07 0.69 4.03
CA GLY A 215 -31.37 1.78 4.71
C GLY A 215 -32.16 3.10 4.78
N GLY A 216 -33.12 3.32 3.87
CA GLY A 216 -34.04 4.45 3.90
C GLY A 216 -35.18 4.34 4.94
N VAL A 217 -35.34 3.20 5.64
CA VAL A 217 -36.43 2.99 6.61
C VAL A 217 -36.10 3.52 8.03
N PRO A 218 -34.91 3.27 8.63
CA PRO A 218 -34.55 3.83 9.94
C PRO A 218 -34.61 5.37 10.07
N PRO A 219 -34.28 6.22 9.07
CA PRO A 219 -34.37 7.67 9.23
C PRO A 219 -35.82 8.18 9.23
N ILE A 220 -36.75 7.45 8.60
CA ILE A 220 -38.19 7.70 8.70
C ILE A 220 -38.68 7.39 10.12
N ILE A 221 -38.29 6.23 10.68
CA ILE A 221 -38.63 5.84 12.05
C ILE A 221 -38.06 6.85 13.05
N LEU A 222 -36.78 7.23 12.91
CA LEU A 222 -36.14 8.25 13.73
C LEU A 222 -36.89 9.59 13.64
N SER A 223 -37.25 10.05 12.44
CA SER A 223 -38.04 11.27 12.26
C SER A 223 -39.38 11.22 12.99
N ILE A 224 -40.10 10.09 12.92
CA ILE A 224 -41.38 9.90 13.61
C ILE A 224 -41.17 9.92 15.14
N CYS A 225 -40.20 9.13 15.64
CA CYS A 225 -39.94 9.02 17.07
C CYS A 225 -39.44 10.34 17.69
N LEU A 226 -38.65 11.12 16.94
CA LEU A 226 -38.15 12.44 17.33
C LEU A 226 -39.28 13.46 17.59
N MET A 227 -40.50 13.24 17.09
CA MET A 227 -41.66 14.07 17.46
C MET A 227 -41.94 14.03 18.96
N TRP A 228 -41.73 12.90 19.63
CA TRP A 228 -42.01 12.74 21.08
C TRP A 228 -40.86 13.17 21.99
N CYS A 229 -39.64 13.38 21.47
CA CYS A 229 -38.49 13.86 22.22
C CYS A 229 -38.59 15.39 22.50
N PRO A 230 -38.24 15.87 23.71
CA PRO A 230 -38.14 17.31 23.99
C PRO A 230 -36.89 17.92 23.34
N GLU A 231 -36.94 19.20 22.93
CA GLU A 231 -35.73 19.92 22.48
C GLU A 231 -34.75 20.12 23.65
N SER A 232 -33.46 20.29 23.33
CA SER A 232 -32.38 20.50 24.30
C SER A 232 -32.70 21.66 25.28
N PRO A 233 -32.65 21.43 26.62
CA PRO A 233 -32.91 22.47 27.61
C PRO A 233 -31.98 23.68 27.46
N ARG A 234 -30.70 23.47 27.11
CA ARG A 234 -29.71 24.52 26.86
C ARG A 234 -30.11 25.40 25.69
N GLN A 235 -30.48 24.80 24.56
CA GLN A 235 -30.98 25.51 23.38
C GLN A 235 -32.28 26.28 23.67
N LEU A 236 -33.20 25.69 24.44
CA LEU A 236 -34.44 26.36 24.84
C LEU A 236 -34.18 27.60 25.71
N LEU A 237 -33.20 27.55 26.62
CA LEU A 237 -32.80 28.69 27.45
C LEU A 237 -32.06 29.77 26.63
N MET A 238 -31.18 29.37 25.71
CA MET A 238 -30.52 30.29 24.75
C MET A 238 -31.51 31.04 23.85
N HIS A 239 -32.65 30.43 23.52
CA HIS A 239 -33.76 31.08 22.82
C HIS A 239 -34.79 31.76 23.76
N HIS A 240 -34.45 31.97 25.04
CA HIS A 240 -35.29 32.57 26.09
C HIS A 240 -36.65 31.87 26.33
N LYS A 241 -36.80 30.59 25.97
CA LYS A 241 -38.04 29.77 26.13
C LYS A 241 -38.06 29.02 27.46
N VAL A 242 -37.93 29.76 28.57
CA VAL A 242 -37.76 29.21 29.94
C VAL A 242 -38.86 28.21 30.34
N ASP A 243 -40.14 28.48 30.03
CA ASP A 243 -41.24 27.58 30.41
C ASP A 243 -41.24 26.25 29.65
N VAL A 244 -40.67 26.21 28.45
CA VAL A 244 -40.49 24.98 27.67
C VAL A 244 -39.27 24.22 28.18
N ALA A 245 -38.19 24.93 28.53
CA ALA A 245 -37.01 24.34 29.17
C ALA A 245 -37.37 23.69 30.52
N ARG A 246 -38.18 24.35 31.36
CA ARG A 246 -38.70 23.78 32.63
C ARG A 246 -39.44 22.46 32.41
N LYS A 247 -40.31 22.40 31.39
CA LYS A 247 -41.04 21.17 31.02
C LYS A 247 -40.12 20.07 30.47
N ALA A 248 -39.05 20.43 29.75
CA ALA A 248 -38.06 19.47 29.28
C ALA A 248 -37.27 18.86 30.45
N ILE A 249 -36.75 19.69 31.35
CA ILE A 249 -35.99 19.25 32.54
C ILE A 249 -36.86 18.39 33.47
N ALA A 250 -38.09 18.81 33.76
CA ALA A 250 -39.03 18.02 34.58
C ALA A 250 -39.40 16.65 33.97
N ARG A 251 -39.26 16.49 32.63
CA ARG A 251 -39.47 15.20 31.95
C ARG A 251 -38.24 14.28 32.02
N VAL A 252 -37.05 14.84 32.16
CA VAL A 252 -35.78 14.12 32.39
C VAL A 252 -35.66 13.69 33.86
N TYR A 253 -36.03 14.57 34.80
CA TYR A 253 -35.96 14.37 36.25
C TYR A 253 -37.36 14.41 36.91
N PRO A 254 -38.12 13.30 36.88
CA PRO A 254 -39.50 13.27 37.36
C PRO A 254 -39.61 13.23 38.89
N GLU A 255 -38.53 12.89 39.59
CA GLU A 255 -38.44 12.88 41.07
C GLU A 255 -37.88 14.19 41.64
N ALA A 256 -37.58 15.19 40.79
CA ALA A 256 -36.97 16.45 41.22
C ALA A 256 -37.97 17.45 41.81
N ASN A 257 -37.59 18.11 42.90
CA ASN A 257 -38.37 19.20 43.48
C ASN A 257 -38.32 20.45 42.58
N GLU A 258 -39.38 21.27 42.61
CA GLU A 258 -39.49 22.49 41.80
C GLU A 258 -38.32 23.48 42.04
N HIS A 259 -37.80 23.54 43.26
CA HIS A 259 -36.60 24.30 43.62
C HIS A 259 -35.34 23.79 42.91
N GLN A 260 -35.14 22.46 42.83
CA GLN A 260 -33.99 21.83 42.16
C GLN A 260 -34.06 22.03 40.64
N VAL A 261 -35.25 21.94 40.05
CA VAL A 261 -35.47 22.25 38.62
C VAL A 261 -35.15 23.71 38.32
N GLN A 262 -35.57 24.64 39.18
CA GLN A 262 -35.27 26.06 38.99
C GLN A 262 -33.78 26.38 39.23
N ALA A 263 -33.11 25.73 40.18
CA ALA A 263 -31.66 25.85 40.38
C ALA A 263 -30.88 25.40 39.13
N LYS A 264 -31.25 24.26 38.52
CA LYS A 264 -30.62 23.77 37.29
C LYS A 264 -30.88 24.68 36.08
N ILE A 265 -32.07 25.29 35.99
CA ILE A 265 -32.36 26.33 34.99
C ILE A 265 -31.43 27.53 35.18
N ASN A 266 -31.30 28.05 36.41
CA ASN A 266 -30.48 29.21 36.70
C ASN A 266 -29.00 28.94 36.37
N LEU A 267 -28.49 27.74 36.68
CA LEU A 267 -27.13 27.31 36.32
C LEU A 267 -26.92 27.33 34.79
N ILE A 268 -27.80 26.67 34.02
CA ILE A 268 -27.65 26.60 32.56
C ILE A 268 -27.83 27.99 31.91
N THR A 269 -28.72 28.83 32.44
CA THR A 269 -28.87 30.21 31.98
C THR A 269 -27.59 31.01 32.23
N PHE A 270 -26.98 30.90 33.41
CA PHE A 270 -25.71 31.57 33.73
C PHE A 270 -24.56 31.10 32.83
N GLU A 271 -24.46 29.79 32.55
CA GLU A 271 -23.50 29.24 31.60
C GLU A 271 -23.69 29.81 30.18
N VAL A 272 -24.93 29.82 29.69
CA VAL A 272 -25.29 30.32 28.36
C VAL A 272 -25.07 31.84 28.25
N GLU A 273 -25.46 32.63 29.24
CA GLU A 273 -25.21 34.09 29.26
C GLU A 273 -23.71 34.38 29.25
N ARG A 274 -22.90 33.62 30.01
CA ARG A 274 -21.43 33.75 30.00
C ARG A 274 -20.84 33.41 28.62
N GLU A 275 -21.31 32.36 27.96
CA GLU A 275 -20.89 32.01 26.59
C GLU A 275 -21.30 33.09 25.56
N MET A 276 -22.54 33.60 25.65
CA MET A 276 -23.04 34.65 24.76
C MET A 276 -22.26 35.96 24.95
N HIS A 277 -22.04 36.41 26.19
CA HIS A 277 -21.24 37.62 26.47
C HIS A 277 -19.77 37.47 26.06
N ALA A 278 -19.18 36.28 26.15
CA ALA A 278 -17.82 36.03 25.68
C ALA A 278 -17.68 36.05 24.15
N GLY A 279 -18.76 35.74 23.42
CA GLY A 279 -18.78 35.59 21.96
C GLY A 279 -19.46 36.70 21.14
N ALA A 280 -20.28 37.56 21.75
CA ALA A 280 -21.21 38.47 21.04
C ALA A 280 -20.58 39.38 19.96
N ASP A 281 -19.36 39.90 20.19
CA ASP A 281 -18.66 40.80 19.24
C ASP A 281 -17.60 40.08 18.37
N LYS A 282 -17.54 38.75 18.40
CA LYS A 282 -16.35 38.00 17.95
C LYS A 282 -16.65 37.09 16.76
N SER A 283 -16.26 37.56 15.58
CA SER A 283 -16.32 36.84 14.29
C SER A 283 -15.78 35.40 14.40
N LEU A 284 -16.36 34.48 13.63
CA LEU A 284 -15.89 33.09 13.49
C LEU A 284 -14.37 33.01 13.22
N TRP A 285 -13.82 33.97 12.46
CA TRP A 285 -12.38 34.05 12.20
C TRP A 285 -11.54 34.37 13.44
N TRP A 286 -12.07 35.18 14.37
CA TRP A 286 -11.44 35.45 15.67
C TRP A 286 -11.44 34.20 16.55
N GLN A 287 -12.54 33.44 16.56
CA GLN A 287 -12.65 32.18 17.31
C GLN A 287 -11.66 31.13 16.76
N PHE A 288 -11.60 30.97 15.44
CA PHE A 288 -10.65 30.08 14.77
C PHE A 288 -9.19 30.48 15.03
N LYS A 289 -8.92 31.79 15.07
CA LYS A 289 -7.62 32.35 15.45
C LYS A 289 -7.28 32.08 16.92
N GLN A 290 -8.23 32.20 17.86
CA GLN A 290 -8.00 31.87 19.27
C GLN A 290 -7.72 30.38 19.50
N LEU A 291 -8.36 29.49 18.74
CA LEU A 291 -8.13 28.05 18.81
C LEU A 291 -6.65 27.69 18.54
N HIS A 292 -5.97 28.49 17.71
CA HIS A 292 -4.55 28.33 17.37
C HIS A 292 -3.60 29.26 18.15
N SER A 293 -4.09 30.40 18.65
CA SER A 293 -3.26 31.42 19.33
C SER A 293 -3.16 31.20 20.85
N VAL A 294 -4.15 30.54 21.47
CA VAL A 294 -4.14 30.23 22.91
C VAL A 294 -3.46 28.88 23.12
N PRO A 295 -2.33 28.79 23.85
CA PRO A 295 -1.53 27.55 23.94
C PRO A 295 -2.29 26.34 24.48
N SER A 296 -3.27 26.53 25.37
CA SER A 296 -4.06 25.44 25.93
C SER A 296 -5.14 24.92 24.97
N ASN A 297 -5.89 25.82 24.34
CA ASN A 297 -6.83 25.46 23.27
C ASN A 297 -6.09 24.75 22.13
N LEU A 298 -4.88 25.19 21.78
CA LEU A 298 -4.04 24.53 20.80
C LEU A 298 -3.60 23.12 21.27
N ARG A 299 -3.22 22.93 22.53
CA ARG A 299 -2.92 21.59 23.09
C ARG A 299 -4.14 20.67 23.07
N ALA A 300 -5.32 21.18 23.44
CA ALA A 300 -6.58 20.42 23.41
C ALA A 300 -6.99 20.06 21.97
N LEU A 301 -6.86 21.01 21.03
CA LEU A 301 -7.11 20.80 19.60
C LEU A 301 -6.17 19.75 19.03
N ILE A 302 -4.85 19.90 19.25
CA ILE A 302 -3.84 18.93 18.79
C ILE A 302 -4.14 17.56 19.40
N ALA A 303 -4.40 17.46 20.71
CA ALA A 303 -4.72 16.18 21.35
C ALA A 303 -5.98 15.52 20.75
N ALA A 304 -7.09 16.26 20.61
CA ALA A 304 -8.33 15.74 20.03
C ALA A 304 -8.17 15.33 18.56
N CYS A 305 -7.55 16.18 17.74
CA CYS A 305 -7.30 15.88 16.33
C CYS A 305 -6.30 14.72 16.16
N THR A 306 -5.26 14.62 16.99
CA THR A 306 -4.30 13.52 16.95
C THR A 306 -4.92 12.21 17.40
N VAL A 307 -5.73 12.17 18.47
CA VAL A 307 -6.45 10.96 18.89
C VAL A 307 -7.42 10.50 17.81
N MET A 308 -8.18 11.41 17.19
CA MET A 308 -9.05 11.08 16.06
C MET A 308 -8.26 10.61 14.84
N ALA A 309 -7.17 11.29 14.47
CA ALA A 309 -6.33 10.88 13.35
C ALA A 309 -5.73 9.49 13.56
N ILE A 310 -5.15 9.21 14.73
CA ILE A 310 -4.62 7.88 15.09
C ILE A 310 -5.72 6.82 15.06
N SER A 311 -6.94 7.14 15.50
CA SER A 311 -8.08 6.22 15.44
C SER A 311 -8.54 5.90 14.01
N GLN A 312 -8.47 6.85 13.08
CA GLN A 312 -8.87 6.64 11.69
C GLN A 312 -7.76 6.01 10.83
N LEU A 313 -6.49 6.35 11.12
CA LEU A 313 -5.32 5.79 10.45
C LEU A 313 -5.09 4.29 10.74
N GLY A 314 -5.80 3.73 11.73
CA GLY A 314 -5.83 2.28 11.99
C GLY A 314 -6.49 1.42 10.92
N GLY A 315 -7.06 2.01 9.86
CA GLY A 315 -7.65 1.29 8.74
C GLY A 315 -8.96 0.53 9.05
N PHE A 316 -9.48 0.64 10.28
CA PHE A 316 -10.67 -0.09 10.71
C PHE A 316 -11.89 0.19 9.82
N ASN A 317 -12.14 1.45 9.43
CA ASN A 317 -13.24 1.78 8.53
C ASN A 317 -13.05 1.17 7.14
N THR A 318 -11.82 1.09 6.63
CA THR A 318 -11.50 0.44 5.35
C THR A 318 -11.83 -1.05 5.41
N LEU A 319 -11.47 -1.73 6.51
CA LEU A 319 -11.88 -3.12 6.75
C LEU A 319 -13.41 -3.26 6.75
N MET A 320 -14.13 -2.32 7.37
CA MET A 320 -15.60 -2.35 7.40
C MET A 320 -16.23 -2.13 6.02
N TYR A 321 -15.81 -1.11 5.28
CA TYR A 321 -16.33 -0.80 3.94
C TYR A 321 -16.05 -1.92 2.94
N TYR A 322 -14.88 -2.55 2.99
CA TYR A 322 -14.46 -3.55 2.01
C TYR A 322 -14.45 -4.99 2.52
N SER A 323 -14.95 -5.29 3.72
CA SER A 323 -14.94 -6.66 4.30
C SER A 323 -15.40 -7.76 3.34
N ALA A 324 -16.54 -7.58 2.67
CA ALA A 324 -17.09 -8.59 1.77
C ALA A 324 -16.25 -8.68 0.48
N THR A 325 -15.74 -7.55 -0.03
CA THR A 325 -14.81 -7.54 -1.16
C THR A 325 -13.51 -8.28 -0.83
N LEU A 326 -12.94 -8.03 0.35
CA LEU A 326 -11.71 -8.68 0.85
C LEU A 326 -11.90 -10.19 1.01
N PHE A 327 -13.00 -10.64 1.65
CA PHE A 327 -13.28 -12.08 1.75
C PHE A 327 -13.60 -12.73 0.39
N GLY A 328 -14.13 -11.97 -0.57
CA GLY A 328 -14.33 -12.42 -1.95
C GLY A 328 -13.00 -12.65 -2.67
N LEU A 329 -12.05 -11.72 -2.52
CA LEU A 329 -10.69 -11.82 -3.07
C LEU A 329 -9.88 -12.97 -2.44
N VAL A 330 -10.13 -13.29 -1.16
CA VAL A 330 -9.55 -14.46 -0.47
C VAL A 330 -10.19 -15.80 -0.93
N GLY A 331 -11.28 -15.76 -1.70
CA GLY A 331 -11.90 -16.95 -2.29
C GLY A 331 -13.00 -17.61 -1.46
N PHE A 332 -13.60 -16.91 -0.49
CA PHE A 332 -14.75 -17.43 0.24
C PHE A 332 -16.00 -17.49 -0.65
N THR A 333 -16.74 -18.61 -0.59
CA THR A 333 -17.92 -18.86 -1.45
C THR A 333 -19.13 -17.98 -1.14
N ASN A 334 -19.23 -17.43 0.08
CA ASN A 334 -20.21 -16.41 0.44
C ASN A 334 -19.52 -15.28 1.23
N PRO A 335 -18.94 -14.28 0.54
CA PRO A 335 -18.15 -13.24 1.19
C PRO A 335 -18.97 -12.35 2.14
N THR A 336 -20.22 -12.05 1.77
CA THR A 336 -21.14 -11.24 2.59
C THR A 336 -21.53 -11.93 3.89
N ALA A 337 -21.60 -13.27 3.92
CA ALA A 337 -21.79 -14.01 5.17
C ALA A 337 -20.55 -13.99 6.07
N VAL A 338 -19.33 -13.99 5.52
CA VAL A 338 -18.09 -13.92 6.33
C VAL A 338 -17.95 -12.56 7.01
N SER A 339 -18.37 -11.46 6.35
CA SER A 339 -18.44 -10.12 6.95
C SER A 339 -19.27 -10.03 8.23
N ILE A 340 -20.29 -10.90 8.41
CA ILE A 340 -21.07 -10.96 9.65
C ILE A 340 -20.14 -11.23 10.85
N THR A 341 -19.11 -12.05 10.69
CA THR A 341 -18.11 -12.33 11.75
C THR A 341 -17.37 -11.07 12.19
N VAL A 342 -17.01 -10.19 11.25
CA VAL A 342 -16.35 -8.91 11.54
C VAL A 342 -17.29 -7.98 12.30
N GLY A 343 -18.52 -7.80 11.81
CA GLY A 343 -19.52 -6.95 12.48
C GLY A 343 -19.93 -7.48 13.86
N ALA A 344 -20.07 -8.80 14.01
CA ALA A 344 -20.39 -9.44 15.29
C ALA A 344 -19.24 -9.31 16.28
N THR A 345 -18.00 -9.48 15.84
CA THR A 345 -16.81 -9.25 16.66
C THR A 345 -16.77 -7.80 17.16
N ASN A 346 -16.96 -6.82 16.27
CA ASN A 346 -17.01 -5.41 16.66
C ASN A 346 -18.12 -5.12 17.68
N PHE A 347 -19.33 -5.62 17.43
CA PHE A 347 -20.46 -5.45 18.35
C PHE A 347 -20.20 -6.08 19.72
N ILE A 348 -19.66 -7.31 19.77
CA ILE A 348 -19.34 -8.02 21.03
C ILE A 348 -18.30 -7.25 21.85
N PHE A 349 -17.22 -6.76 21.24
CA PHE A 349 -16.22 -5.97 21.95
C PHE A 349 -16.73 -4.58 22.37
N THR A 350 -17.80 -4.06 21.73
CA THR A 350 -18.46 -2.81 22.12
C THR A 350 -19.44 -2.99 23.29
N LEU A 351 -19.81 -4.22 23.67
CA LEU A 351 -20.75 -4.48 24.78
C LEU A 351 -20.16 -4.23 26.18
N ASP A 352 -18.84 -4.30 26.35
CA ASP A 352 -18.19 -4.04 27.65
C ASP A 352 -18.01 -2.53 27.88
N LEU A 353 -19.11 -1.90 28.28
CA LEU A 353 -19.25 -0.45 28.47
C LEU A 353 -18.79 0.01 29.87
N THR A 354 -18.09 -0.83 30.63
CA THR A 354 -17.76 -0.63 32.05
C THR A 354 -16.33 -0.12 32.31
N LEU A 355 -16.08 1.14 31.96
CA LEU A 355 -14.94 1.91 32.47
C LEU A 355 -15.31 2.65 33.76
N GLU A 356 -15.32 1.94 34.89
CA GLU A 356 -15.20 2.57 36.21
C GLU A 356 -13.72 2.64 36.59
N SER A 357 -13.17 3.84 36.77
CA SER A 357 -11.78 4.04 37.17
C SER A 357 -11.65 5.22 38.13
N SER A 358 -11.34 4.89 39.39
CA SER A 358 -10.59 5.77 40.32
C SER A 358 -9.15 5.27 40.53
N THR A 359 -8.80 4.12 39.94
CA THR A 359 -7.47 3.52 39.87
C THR A 359 -7.34 2.78 38.54
N VAL A 360 -6.12 2.66 38.02
CA VAL A 360 -5.84 1.87 36.80
C VAL A 360 -6.01 0.38 37.12
N ASN A 361 -7.24 -0.09 36.99
CA ASN A 361 -7.64 -1.48 37.13
C ASN A 361 -7.26 -2.31 35.89
N TRP A 362 -7.40 -3.63 35.97
CA TRP A 362 -6.94 -4.56 34.93
C TRP A 362 -7.54 -4.27 33.55
N ALA A 363 -8.77 -3.75 33.47
CA ALA A 363 -9.37 -3.30 32.21
C ALA A 363 -8.67 -2.05 31.64
N GLY A 364 -8.27 -1.09 32.49
CA GLY A 364 -7.40 0.02 32.10
C GLY A 364 -6.01 -0.43 31.65
N ILE A 365 -5.44 -1.47 32.29
CA ILE A 365 -4.21 -2.13 31.81
C ILE A 365 -4.46 -2.83 30.48
N LEU A 366 -5.60 -3.47 30.27
CA LEU A 366 -5.94 -4.16 29.02
C LEU A 366 -6.17 -3.16 27.88
N VAL A 367 -6.78 -2.00 28.14
CA VAL A 367 -6.84 -0.88 27.19
C VAL A 367 -5.46 -0.30 26.92
N LEU A 368 -4.60 -0.12 27.94
CA LEU A 368 -3.21 0.30 27.75
C LEU A 368 -2.40 -0.72 26.93
N VAL A 369 -2.58 -2.02 27.19
CA VAL A 369 -1.95 -3.12 26.45
C VAL A 369 -2.54 -3.23 25.05
N ALA A 370 -3.84 -3.00 24.84
CA ALA A 370 -4.46 -2.93 23.52
C ALA A 370 -3.99 -1.70 22.74
N ILE A 371 -3.77 -0.55 23.40
CA ILE A 371 -3.15 0.63 22.81
C ILE A 371 -1.66 0.38 22.54
N ILE A 372 -0.92 -0.30 23.41
CA ILE A 372 0.49 -0.65 23.19
C ILE A 372 0.62 -1.70 22.07
N ILE A 373 -0.27 -2.69 22.00
CA ILE A 373 -0.34 -3.68 20.92
C ILE A 373 -0.77 -3.00 19.63
N TYR A 374 -1.80 -2.14 19.64
CA TYR A 374 -2.21 -1.35 18.48
C TYR A 374 -1.10 -0.41 18.04
N VAL A 375 -0.41 0.29 18.94
CA VAL A 375 0.74 1.14 18.65
C VAL A 375 1.96 0.30 18.24
N ALA A 376 2.10 -0.97 18.65
CA ALA A 376 3.16 -1.86 18.21
C ALA A 376 2.85 -2.54 16.87
N PHE A 377 1.58 -2.81 16.55
CA PHE A 377 1.11 -3.22 15.22
C PHE A 377 1.07 -2.04 14.25
N TYR A 378 0.83 -0.83 14.74
CA TYR A 378 0.94 0.42 14.00
C TYR A 378 2.40 0.85 13.89
N ALA A 379 3.28 0.58 14.85
CA ALA A 379 4.71 0.87 14.76
C ALA A 379 5.51 -0.26 14.10
N SER A 380 5.02 -1.51 14.03
CA SER A 380 5.50 -2.48 13.05
C SER A 380 4.87 -2.20 11.68
N GLY A 381 3.63 -1.70 11.64
CA GLY A 381 2.93 -1.16 10.47
C GLY A 381 3.49 0.17 9.93
N VAL A 382 4.30 0.89 10.71
CA VAL A 382 4.93 2.18 10.37
C VAL A 382 6.46 2.09 10.45
N ALA A 383 7.04 1.08 11.11
CA ALA A 383 8.36 0.59 10.74
C ALA A 383 8.32 -0.14 9.39
N THR A 384 7.19 -0.77 9.02
CA THR A 384 6.85 -0.96 7.61
C THR A 384 6.58 0.39 6.97
N ILE A 385 5.48 1.15 7.13
CA ILE A 385 5.22 2.38 6.30
C ILE A 385 6.35 3.45 6.23
N GLY A 386 7.31 3.50 7.16
CA GLY A 386 8.55 4.30 7.03
C GLY A 386 9.62 3.71 6.09
N TRP A 387 9.54 2.41 5.81
CA TRP A 387 10.25 1.60 4.80
C TRP A 387 9.31 1.08 3.67
N VAL A 388 8.01 1.24 3.80
CA VAL A 388 6.89 0.77 2.94
C VAL A 388 6.05 1.97 2.49
N GLY A 389 6.63 3.18 2.60
CA GLY A 389 6.08 4.42 2.05
C GLY A 389 5.99 4.45 0.52
N THR A 390 6.40 3.36 -0.14
CA THR A 390 6.30 3.12 -1.59
C THR A 390 5.73 1.73 -1.96
N GLU A 391 5.33 0.87 -1.02
CA GLU A 391 4.98 -0.54 -1.33
C GLU A 391 3.71 -1.08 -0.64
N LEU A 392 2.54 -0.48 -0.85
CA LEU A 392 1.26 -1.20 -0.66
C LEU A 392 0.04 -0.59 -1.38
N LEU A 393 0.21 -0.24 -2.65
CA LEU A 393 -0.89 -0.32 -3.62
C LEU A 393 -0.87 -1.72 -4.24
N SER A 394 -1.73 -2.63 -3.78
CA SER A 394 -1.98 -3.87 -4.52
C SER A 394 -3.40 -4.37 -4.29
N LEU A 395 -4.27 -4.14 -5.29
CA LEU A 395 -5.41 -5.02 -5.66
C LEU A 395 -6.18 -4.51 -6.91
N GLU A 396 -5.50 -4.31 -8.04
CA GLU A 396 -6.17 -4.32 -9.34
C GLU A 396 -5.24 -4.82 -10.47
N MET A 397 -5.09 -6.14 -10.60
CA MET A 397 -5.06 -6.87 -11.89
C MET A 397 -4.79 -8.39 -11.68
N VAL A 398 -5.88 -9.16 -11.53
CA VAL A 398 -5.88 -10.59 -11.90
C VAL A 398 -6.91 -10.78 -13.02
N LYS A 399 -6.54 -10.39 -14.24
CA LYS A 399 -7.20 -10.83 -15.47
C LYS A 399 -6.15 -11.26 -16.49
N THR A 400 -6.32 -12.52 -16.92
CA THR A 400 -5.69 -13.17 -18.10
C THR A 400 -4.39 -13.95 -17.87
N ILE A 401 -4.52 -15.14 -17.26
CA ILE A 401 -3.71 -16.30 -17.68
C ILE A 401 -4.34 -16.85 -18.97
N ALA A 402 -3.87 -16.39 -20.12
CA ALA A 402 -3.95 -17.09 -21.41
C ALA A 402 -3.11 -16.38 -22.47
N LYS A 403 -2.13 -17.09 -23.03
CA LYS A 403 -1.67 -17.06 -24.42
C LYS A 403 -1.77 -15.72 -25.18
N ASP A 404 -0.66 -14.96 -25.15
CA ASP A 404 -0.13 -14.28 -26.33
C ASP A 404 1.38 -14.56 -26.34
N MET A 405 1.94 -15.09 -27.43
CA MET A 405 3.40 -15.23 -27.58
C MET A 405 4.08 -13.89 -27.91
N ASP A 406 3.25 -12.92 -28.31
CA ASP A 406 3.60 -11.62 -28.87
C ASP A 406 3.89 -10.57 -27.78
N LYS A 407 3.82 -10.93 -26.48
CA LYS A 407 4.19 -10.03 -25.38
C LYS A 407 5.70 -9.81 -25.33
N LEU A 408 6.07 -8.59 -24.95
CA LEU A 408 7.45 -8.19 -24.73
C LEU A 408 7.81 -8.43 -23.27
N TYR A 409 8.97 -9.01 -23.04
CA TYR A 409 9.47 -9.39 -21.73
C TYR A 409 10.64 -8.49 -21.35
N GLU A 410 10.70 -8.08 -20.09
CA GLU A 410 11.90 -7.48 -19.52
C GLU A 410 12.96 -8.57 -19.36
N ASP A 411 14.15 -8.38 -19.95
CA ASP A 411 15.24 -9.33 -19.76
C ASP A 411 16.56 -8.68 -19.32
N ALA A 412 16.80 -8.81 -18.02
CA ALA A 412 18.00 -8.30 -17.36
C ALA A 412 19.17 -9.30 -17.26
N ILE A 413 19.05 -10.56 -17.72
CA ILE A 413 20.25 -11.43 -17.80
C ILE A 413 20.35 -12.28 -19.09
N ALA A 414 19.27 -12.56 -19.84
CA ALA A 414 19.40 -13.26 -21.13
C ALA A 414 20.09 -12.38 -22.21
N SER A 415 20.34 -11.12 -21.88
CA SER A 415 21.26 -10.21 -22.58
C SER A 415 22.73 -10.69 -22.56
N GLY A 416 23.17 -11.53 -21.62
CA GLY A 416 24.56 -12.03 -21.58
C GLY A 416 25.05 -12.69 -22.88
N LEU A 417 24.16 -13.32 -23.64
CA LEU A 417 24.46 -13.92 -24.95
C LEU A 417 24.71 -12.86 -26.05
N LEU A 418 24.17 -11.65 -25.92
CA LEU A 418 24.12 -10.64 -26.98
C LEU A 418 25.43 -9.85 -27.19
N PRO A 419 26.17 -9.36 -26.17
CA PRO A 419 27.46 -8.69 -26.39
C PRO A 419 28.53 -9.63 -26.97
N GLY A 420 28.57 -10.89 -26.52
CA GLY A 420 29.48 -11.88 -27.11
C GLY A 420 29.25 -12.02 -28.62
N ILE A 421 27.99 -12.05 -29.04
CA ILE A 421 27.61 -12.15 -30.45
C ILE A 421 27.76 -10.83 -31.20
N SER A 422 27.56 -9.66 -30.56
CA SER A 422 27.73 -8.37 -31.22
C SER A 422 29.20 -8.16 -31.64
N LEU A 423 30.15 -8.58 -30.82
CA LEU A 423 31.57 -8.58 -31.14
C LEU A 423 31.87 -9.39 -32.41
N PHE A 424 31.42 -10.65 -32.46
CA PHE A 424 31.59 -11.52 -33.63
C PHE A 424 30.78 -11.08 -34.86
N ALA A 425 29.68 -10.33 -34.68
CA ALA A 425 28.93 -9.74 -35.78
C ALA A 425 29.64 -8.49 -36.36
N GLY A 426 30.63 -7.95 -35.66
CA GLY A 426 31.59 -6.96 -36.17
C GLY A 426 32.42 -7.52 -37.33
N ASP A 427 33.07 -8.67 -37.12
CA ASP A 427 34.04 -9.34 -38.01
C ASP A 427 33.61 -9.52 -39.47
N LYS A 428 32.31 -9.50 -39.76
CA LYS A 428 31.79 -9.81 -41.11
C LYS A 428 32.05 -8.76 -42.18
N ASN A 429 32.16 -7.49 -41.80
CA ASN A 429 32.26 -6.36 -42.73
C ASN A 429 33.12 -5.27 -42.08
N GLU A 430 34.44 -5.46 -42.07
CA GLU A 430 35.39 -4.69 -41.26
C GLU A 430 35.32 -3.16 -41.45
N ASP A 431 35.21 -2.46 -40.33
CA ASP A 431 36.09 -1.35 -39.95
C ASP A 431 36.06 -1.29 -38.40
N GLY A 432 37.22 -1.42 -37.73
CA GLY A 432 37.30 -1.37 -36.25
C GLY A 432 37.11 -2.71 -35.51
N THR A 433 37.70 -3.80 -35.99
CA THR A 433 37.63 -5.14 -35.36
C THR A 433 38.23 -5.18 -33.95
N LEU A 434 37.43 -5.68 -32.99
CA LEU A 434 37.86 -5.92 -31.61
C LEU A 434 38.43 -7.34 -31.47
N ASN A 435 39.74 -7.44 -31.26
CA ASN A 435 40.40 -8.71 -31.03
C ASN A 435 40.18 -9.18 -29.57
N LEU A 436 39.66 -10.40 -29.42
CA LEU A 436 39.35 -11.05 -28.13
C LEU A 436 40.49 -11.01 -27.10
N ASP A 437 41.74 -11.12 -27.55
CA ASP A 437 42.92 -11.25 -26.69
C ASP A 437 43.72 -9.95 -26.56
N SER A 438 43.20 -8.83 -27.10
CA SER A 438 43.81 -7.52 -26.95
C SER A 438 43.42 -6.83 -25.64
N ASP A 439 44.29 -5.94 -25.15
CA ASP A 439 44.01 -5.09 -23.99
C ASP A 439 42.85 -4.14 -24.29
N VAL A 440 41.84 -4.12 -23.42
CA VAL A 440 40.72 -3.18 -23.54
C VAL A 440 40.96 -1.85 -22.83
N LYS A 441 41.98 -1.72 -21.96
CA LYS A 441 42.30 -0.45 -21.27
C LYS A 441 42.48 0.76 -22.20
N PRO A 442 43.05 0.66 -23.42
CA PRO A 442 43.18 1.80 -24.33
C PRO A 442 41.85 2.38 -24.85
N ILE A 443 40.77 1.57 -24.86
CA ILE A 443 39.42 1.97 -25.29
C ILE A 443 38.46 2.15 -24.11
N LEU A 444 38.75 1.53 -22.96
CA LEU A 444 37.99 1.59 -21.71
C LEU A 444 38.90 2.02 -20.54
N PRO A 445 39.27 3.31 -20.43
CA PRO A 445 40.28 3.76 -19.46
C PRO A 445 39.85 3.60 -17.99
N GLU A 446 38.54 3.53 -17.71
CA GLU A 446 37.99 3.33 -16.36
C GLU A 446 38.10 1.87 -15.86
N ILE A 447 38.48 0.92 -16.73
CA ILE A 447 38.45 -0.50 -16.41
C ILE A 447 39.58 -0.90 -15.45
N GLY A 448 39.24 -1.53 -14.33
CA GLY A 448 40.19 -1.89 -13.28
C GLY A 448 40.86 -0.68 -12.57
N LYS A 449 40.31 0.54 -12.66
CA LYS A 449 40.92 1.78 -12.13
C LYS A 449 41.29 1.77 -10.64
N TYR A 450 40.59 0.97 -9.84
CA TYR A 450 40.85 0.81 -8.40
C TYR A 450 41.87 -0.29 -8.07
N GLY A 451 42.32 -1.08 -9.05
CA GLY A 451 43.06 -2.31 -8.81
C GLY A 451 42.17 -3.38 -8.16
N ARG A 452 42.81 -4.32 -7.44
CA ARG A 452 42.14 -5.43 -6.76
C ARG A 452 41.82 -5.08 -5.30
N ILE A 453 40.59 -5.34 -4.85
CA ILE A 453 40.23 -5.23 -3.43
C ILE A 453 40.77 -6.46 -2.68
N THR A 454 41.52 -6.23 -1.59
CA THR A 454 42.13 -7.32 -0.79
C THR A 454 41.69 -7.33 0.67
N GLY A 455 40.93 -6.32 1.10
CA GLY A 455 40.37 -6.23 2.43
C GLY A 455 39.61 -4.92 2.63
N PHE A 456 39.16 -4.69 3.86
CA PHE A 456 38.47 -3.48 4.26
C PHE A 456 38.93 -3.09 5.67
N ASP A 457 39.18 -1.80 5.88
CA ASP A 457 39.57 -1.20 7.15
C ASP A 457 38.32 -0.62 7.82
N ASP A 458 37.81 -1.33 8.82
CA ASP A 458 36.55 -1.02 9.49
C ASP A 458 36.66 0.25 10.35
N ASP A 459 37.83 0.53 10.94
CA ASP A 459 38.07 1.72 11.75
C ASP A 459 38.08 3.01 10.90
N LYS A 460 38.58 2.92 9.66
CA LYS A 460 38.62 4.04 8.69
C LYS A 460 37.42 4.07 7.73
N ASN A 461 36.56 3.05 7.77
CA ASN A 461 35.49 2.83 6.81
C ASN A 461 35.97 2.88 5.34
N SER A 462 37.09 2.21 5.03
CA SER A 462 37.77 2.30 3.73
C SER A 462 38.30 0.97 3.21
N ALA A 463 38.10 0.67 1.92
CA ALA A 463 38.63 -0.53 1.30
C ALA A 463 40.17 -0.47 1.09
N ILE A 464 40.79 -1.64 1.14
CA ILE A 464 42.22 -1.84 0.90
C ILE A 464 42.42 -2.35 -0.52
N PHE A 465 43.20 -1.61 -1.31
CA PHE A 465 43.49 -1.92 -2.71
C PHE A 465 44.93 -2.37 -2.91
N THR A 466 45.11 -3.32 -3.83
CA THR A 466 46.41 -3.72 -4.36
C THR A 466 46.44 -3.47 -5.86
N PRO A 467 47.44 -2.73 -6.40
CA PRO A 467 47.58 -2.55 -7.84
C PRO A 467 47.69 -3.91 -8.56
N ASP A 468 46.99 -4.03 -9.68
CA ASP A 468 47.04 -5.22 -10.53
C ASP A 468 47.51 -4.81 -11.95
N PRO A 469 48.75 -5.14 -12.35
CA PRO A 469 49.28 -4.77 -13.65
C PRO A 469 48.72 -5.62 -14.80
N THR A 470 47.94 -6.66 -14.49
CA THR A 470 47.48 -7.64 -15.48
C THR A 470 46.64 -6.97 -16.57
N THR A 471 46.88 -7.37 -17.82
CA THR A 471 46.08 -6.96 -18.98
C THR A 471 44.67 -7.54 -18.84
N ILE A 472 43.65 -6.71 -19.06
CA ILE A 472 42.26 -7.18 -19.12
C ILE A 472 41.91 -7.29 -20.59
N THR A 473 41.50 -8.48 -21.03
CA THR A 473 41.13 -8.73 -22.43
C THR A 473 39.62 -8.87 -22.57
N LEU A 474 39.14 -8.69 -23.79
CA LEU A 474 37.73 -8.87 -24.13
C LEU A 474 37.25 -10.31 -23.89
N ARG A 475 38.11 -11.31 -24.13
CA ARG A 475 37.88 -12.72 -23.75
C ARG A 475 37.58 -12.85 -22.26
N MET A 476 38.36 -12.20 -21.40
CA MET A 476 38.16 -12.25 -19.94
C MET A 476 36.86 -11.56 -19.49
N LEU A 477 36.38 -10.57 -20.23
CA LEU A 477 35.10 -9.91 -19.97
C LEU A 477 33.93 -10.84 -20.30
N LEU A 478 33.94 -11.46 -21.48
CA LEU A 478 32.89 -12.39 -21.93
C LEU A 478 32.90 -13.73 -21.18
N SER A 479 34.04 -14.14 -20.60
CA SER A 479 34.16 -15.38 -19.83
C SER A 479 34.08 -15.21 -18.31
N HIS A 480 33.80 -13.99 -17.82
CA HIS A 480 33.73 -13.67 -16.39
C HIS A 480 35.03 -13.97 -15.59
N THR A 481 36.18 -13.99 -16.27
CA THR A 481 37.51 -14.15 -15.65
C THR A 481 38.27 -12.84 -15.46
N SER A 482 37.67 -11.70 -15.82
CA SER A 482 38.31 -10.37 -15.71
C SER A 482 38.48 -9.83 -14.28
N GLY A 483 37.87 -10.46 -13.28
CA GLY A 483 37.83 -9.97 -11.90
C GLY A 483 36.70 -8.97 -11.59
N HIS A 484 35.92 -8.52 -12.57
CA HIS A 484 34.73 -7.68 -12.33
C HIS A 484 33.55 -8.54 -11.90
N GLU A 485 33.28 -8.57 -10.59
CA GLU A 485 32.14 -9.25 -9.97
C GLU A 485 31.01 -8.26 -9.64
N TYR A 486 29.75 -8.70 -9.58
CA TYR A 486 28.66 -7.87 -9.10
C TYR A 486 28.77 -7.56 -7.59
N ASP A 487 28.55 -6.29 -7.24
CA ASP A 487 28.65 -5.79 -5.86
C ASP A 487 27.61 -6.37 -4.88
N TRP A 488 26.52 -6.94 -5.38
CA TRP A 488 25.51 -7.66 -4.61
C TRP A 488 25.79 -9.16 -4.42
N LEU A 489 26.77 -9.74 -5.14
CA LEU A 489 27.26 -11.11 -4.91
C LEU A 489 28.46 -11.13 -3.95
N ASN A 490 29.32 -10.11 -4.02
CA ASN A 490 30.54 -10.03 -3.22
C ASN A 490 30.40 -9.12 -1.98
N PRO A 491 30.49 -9.65 -0.74
CA PRO A 491 30.35 -8.85 0.47
C PRO A 491 31.37 -7.72 0.63
N LEU A 492 32.59 -7.84 0.09
CA LEU A 492 33.61 -6.78 0.15
C LEU A 492 33.28 -5.62 -0.82
N LEU A 493 32.78 -5.93 -2.01
CA LEU A 493 32.31 -4.92 -2.97
C LEU A 493 31.05 -4.22 -2.48
N GLY A 494 30.10 -4.98 -1.90
CA GLY A 494 28.92 -4.42 -1.24
C GLY A 494 29.28 -3.50 -0.07
N LYS A 495 30.27 -3.87 0.76
CA LYS A 495 30.79 -3.01 1.85
C LYS A 495 31.47 -1.75 1.32
N TRP A 496 32.20 -1.84 0.21
CA TRP A 496 32.81 -0.69 -0.47
C TRP A 496 31.79 0.27 -1.10
N ARG A 497 30.68 -0.24 -1.66
CA ARG A 497 29.53 0.59 -2.08
C ARG A 497 28.88 1.27 -0.87
N ALA A 498 28.60 0.51 0.18
CA ALA A 498 27.98 1.04 1.40
C ALA A 498 28.83 2.14 2.07
N SER A 499 30.16 2.03 2.09
CA SER A 499 31.04 3.06 2.63
C SER A 499 31.07 4.37 1.83
N ARG A 500 30.49 4.36 0.63
CA ARG A 500 30.29 5.53 -0.25
C ARG A 500 28.83 6.05 -0.23
N ASN A 501 27.96 5.47 0.60
CA ASN A 501 26.50 5.65 0.57
C ASN A 501 25.86 5.31 -0.80
N GLU A 502 26.46 4.39 -1.55
CA GLU A 502 25.96 3.93 -2.85
C GLU A 502 25.21 2.60 -2.69
N PHE A 503 24.09 2.44 -3.40
CA PHE A 503 23.34 1.17 -3.40
C PHE A 503 23.94 0.18 -4.42
N PRO A 504 23.98 -1.13 -4.14
CA PRO A 504 24.48 -2.12 -5.08
C PRO A 504 23.80 -2.05 -6.45
N TRP A 505 24.61 -2.11 -7.51
CA TRP A 505 24.20 -2.05 -8.91
C TRP A 505 23.32 -0.83 -9.26
N SER A 506 23.64 0.36 -8.75
CA SER A 506 22.90 1.61 -9.04
C SER A 506 23.70 2.64 -9.87
N GLY A 507 23.00 3.41 -10.70
CA GLY A 507 23.57 4.56 -11.43
C GLY A 507 23.19 4.66 -12.92
N PRO A 508 23.48 5.81 -13.56
CA PRO A 508 23.05 6.09 -14.93
C PRO A 508 23.83 5.36 -16.02
N THR A 509 25.15 5.21 -15.87
CA THR A 509 26.06 4.71 -16.93
C THR A 509 26.72 3.39 -16.56
N VAL A 510 27.30 2.72 -17.56
CA VAL A 510 28.09 1.49 -17.34
C VAL A 510 29.26 1.76 -16.39
N GLU A 511 29.96 2.88 -16.51
CA GLU A 511 31.10 3.21 -15.65
C GLU A 511 30.67 3.47 -14.20
N HIS A 512 29.48 4.03 -13.96
CA HIS A 512 28.98 4.25 -12.60
C HIS A 512 28.60 2.93 -11.89
N LYS A 513 27.97 2.01 -12.62
CA LYS A 513 27.52 0.71 -12.11
C LYS A 513 28.64 -0.34 -12.04
N SER A 514 29.56 -0.32 -13.01
CA SER A 514 30.45 -1.44 -13.34
C SER A 514 31.94 -1.17 -13.12
N ALA A 515 32.36 0.08 -12.85
CA ALA A 515 33.75 0.39 -12.46
C ALA A 515 34.00 0.05 -10.99
N LEU A 516 33.79 -1.22 -10.66
CA LEU A 516 34.06 -1.80 -9.35
C LEU A 516 35.55 -2.19 -9.23
N PRO A 517 36.12 -2.24 -8.02
CA PRO A 517 37.39 -2.91 -7.76
C PRO A 517 37.36 -4.37 -8.22
N LEU A 518 38.51 -4.90 -8.69
CA LEU A 518 38.61 -6.30 -9.10
C LEU A 518 38.57 -7.21 -7.85
N ALA A 519 37.81 -8.30 -7.90
CA ALA A 519 37.73 -9.29 -6.83
C ALA A 519 38.96 -10.22 -6.79
N PHE A 520 39.55 -10.52 -7.95
CA PHE A 520 40.72 -11.39 -8.11
C PHE A 520 41.58 -10.92 -9.30
N THR A 521 42.77 -11.52 -9.48
CA THR A 521 43.69 -11.21 -10.59
C THR A 521 43.06 -11.65 -11.92
N PRO A 522 42.99 -10.78 -12.95
CA PRO A 522 42.41 -11.14 -14.25
C PRO A 522 43.01 -12.44 -14.81
N GLY A 523 42.16 -13.38 -15.20
CA GLY A 523 42.53 -14.68 -15.74
C GLY A 523 42.92 -15.76 -14.73
N THR A 524 42.85 -15.54 -13.40
CA THR A 524 43.21 -16.56 -12.39
C THR A 524 42.02 -17.16 -11.63
N GLY A 525 40.78 -16.85 -12.03
CA GLY A 525 39.55 -17.24 -11.34
C GLY A 525 38.30 -16.86 -12.12
N PHE A 526 37.14 -17.05 -11.50
CA PHE A 526 35.82 -16.75 -12.08
C PHE A 526 34.96 -16.04 -11.03
N ALA A 527 34.24 -14.98 -11.41
CA ALA A 527 33.09 -14.50 -10.64
C ALA A 527 32.10 -13.77 -11.55
N TYR A 528 30.81 -13.91 -11.26
CA TYR A 528 29.76 -13.40 -12.13
C TYR A 528 29.57 -11.89 -11.94
N GLY A 529 29.50 -11.13 -13.02
CA GLY A 529 29.59 -9.67 -12.96
C GLY A 529 29.53 -8.95 -14.30
N ALA A 530 29.72 -7.64 -14.26
CA ALA A 530 29.48 -6.68 -15.35
C ALA A 530 30.46 -6.75 -16.54
N GLY A 531 31.10 -7.90 -16.79
CA GLY A 531 31.99 -8.10 -17.94
C GLY A 531 31.28 -7.89 -19.28
N HIS A 532 30.04 -8.33 -19.38
CA HIS A 532 29.20 -8.15 -20.57
C HIS A 532 28.81 -6.67 -20.80
N ASP A 533 28.67 -5.87 -19.75
CA ASP A 533 28.44 -4.42 -19.86
C ASP A 533 29.67 -3.70 -20.41
N TRP A 534 30.84 -4.02 -19.88
CA TRP A 534 32.12 -3.53 -20.41
C TRP A 534 32.37 -3.98 -21.85
N ALA A 535 32.00 -5.22 -22.21
CA ALA A 535 32.07 -5.70 -23.58
C ALA A 535 31.15 -4.91 -24.53
N GLY A 536 29.96 -4.53 -24.07
CA GLY A 536 29.07 -3.60 -24.78
C GLY A 536 29.72 -2.23 -25.02
N ARG A 537 30.32 -1.63 -23.98
CA ARG A 537 31.07 -0.36 -24.10
C ARG A 537 32.27 -0.45 -25.03
N ALA A 538 32.96 -1.59 -25.06
CA ALA A 538 34.06 -1.82 -26.02
C ALA A 538 33.54 -1.75 -27.47
N VAL A 539 32.39 -2.38 -27.77
CA VAL A 539 31.73 -2.31 -29.09
C VAL A 539 31.39 -0.86 -29.44
N GLU A 540 30.80 -0.10 -28.53
CA GLU A 540 30.46 1.31 -28.77
C GLU A 540 31.71 2.16 -29.05
N ALA A 541 32.77 1.99 -28.25
CA ALA A 541 34.04 2.71 -28.42
C ALA A 541 34.74 2.39 -29.75
N ALA A 542 34.73 1.12 -30.18
CA ALA A 542 35.36 0.69 -31.43
C ALA A 542 34.57 1.10 -32.67
N THR A 543 33.24 0.96 -32.62
CA THR A 543 32.35 1.18 -33.78
C THR A 543 31.85 2.62 -33.90
N LYS A 544 31.96 3.42 -32.83
CA LYS A 544 31.44 4.79 -32.72
C LYS A 544 29.92 4.88 -32.96
N SER A 545 29.21 3.80 -32.63
CA SER A 545 27.77 3.65 -32.73
C SER A 545 27.23 3.19 -31.37
N SER A 546 25.95 3.44 -31.07
CA SER A 546 25.37 2.91 -29.83
C SER A 546 25.25 1.38 -29.92
N LEU A 547 25.25 0.70 -28.77
CA LEU A 547 25.09 -0.75 -28.73
C LEU A 547 23.72 -1.16 -29.30
N HIS A 548 22.70 -0.31 -29.11
CA HIS A 548 21.39 -0.44 -29.75
C HIS A 548 21.49 -0.41 -31.27
N ASP A 549 22.03 0.66 -31.86
CA ASP A 549 22.12 0.80 -33.32
C ASP A 549 22.94 -0.33 -33.94
N PHE A 550 24.03 -0.71 -33.27
CA PHE A 550 24.88 -1.81 -33.69
C PHE A 550 24.13 -3.16 -33.68
N MET A 551 23.48 -3.53 -32.56
CA MET A 551 22.71 -4.78 -32.48
C MET A 551 21.49 -4.77 -33.41
N HIS A 552 20.80 -3.64 -33.55
CA HIS A 552 19.72 -3.47 -34.51
C HIS A 552 20.18 -3.75 -35.94
N ALA A 553 21.30 -3.16 -36.37
CA ALA A 553 21.83 -3.33 -37.71
C ALA A 553 22.44 -4.72 -37.98
N ARG A 554 23.10 -5.33 -36.99
CA ARG A 554 23.89 -6.57 -37.15
C ARG A 554 23.20 -7.85 -36.69
N ILE A 555 22.20 -7.77 -35.79
CA ILE A 555 21.51 -8.94 -35.20
C ILE A 555 20.01 -8.88 -35.49
N TRP A 556 19.32 -7.82 -35.05
CA TRP A 556 17.85 -7.82 -35.04
C TRP A 556 17.24 -7.72 -36.45
N LYS A 557 17.70 -6.76 -37.26
CA LYS A 557 17.23 -6.55 -38.63
C LYS A 557 17.53 -7.71 -39.60
N PRO A 558 18.70 -8.38 -39.56
CA PRO A 558 18.93 -9.60 -40.35
C PRO A 558 17.99 -10.77 -40.02
N LEU A 559 17.52 -10.85 -38.77
CA LEU A 559 16.57 -11.86 -38.31
C LEU A 559 15.10 -11.46 -38.48
N GLY A 560 14.80 -10.16 -38.64
CA GLY A 560 13.43 -9.64 -38.74
C GLY A 560 12.75 -9.43 -37.39
N ILE A 561 13.52 -9.27 -36.30
CA ILE A 561 13.04 -9.13 -34.92
C ILE A 561 13.17 -7.71 -34.36
N GLU A 562 13.51 -6.74 -35.22
CA GLU A 562 13.81 -5.35 -34.84
C GLU A 562 12.62 -4.55 -34.32
N LYS A 563 11.38 -4.99 -34.60
CA LYS A 563 10.16 -4.38 -34.05
C LYS A 563 9.89 -4.78 -32.60
N ASP A 564 10.46 -5.91 -32.20
CA ASP A 564 10.20 -6.58 -30.94
C ASP A 564 11.42 -6.61 -30.04
N THR A 565 12.51 -5.94 -30.39
CA THR A 565 13.78 -5.99 -29.63
C THR A 565 14.43 -4.62 -29.49
N SER A 566 14.74 -4.18 -28.27
CA SER A 566 15.29 -2.85 -27.98
C SER A 566 16.00 -2.78 -26.63
N PHE A 567 17.08 -1.99 -26.51
CA PHE A 567 17.62 -1.54 -25.20
C PHE A 567 16.86 -0.37 -24.58
N HIS A 568 16.21 0.46 -25.41
CA HIS A 568 15.48 1.63 -24.92
C HIS A 568 14.05 1.24 -24.55
N THR A 569 13.63 1.65 -23.36
CA THR A 569 12.26 1.57 -22.90
C THR A 569 11.35 2.40 -23.81
N PHE A 570 10.30 1.76 -24.35
CA PHE A 570 9.21 2.41 -25.08
C PHE A 570 9.58 3.12 -26.41
N VAL A 571 10.40 2.48 -27.26
CA VAL A 571 10.71 2.99 -28.63
C VAL A 571 9.45 3.21 -29.49
N THR A 572 8.39 2.44 -29.24
CA THR A 572 7.06 2.65 -29.86
C THR A 572 5.94 2.47 -28.83
N ASP A 573 4.80 3.12 -29.08
CA ASP A 573 3.58 2.90 -28.28
C ASP A 573 3.09 1.44 -28.35
N ASP A 574 3.32 0.76 -29.47
CA ASP A 574 3.03 -0.67 -29.62
C ASP A 574 3.83 -1.54 -28.65
N MET A 575 5.15 -1.32 -28.55
CA MET A 575 5.98 -2.02 -27.58
C MET A 575 5.49 -1.77 -26.16
N LYS A 576 5.21 -0.50 -25.82
CA LYS A 576 4.72 -0.11 -24.49
C LYS A 576 3.41 -0.82 -24.11
N ASN A 577 2.51 -1.04 -25.06
CA ASN A 577 1.24 -1.73 -24.83
C ASN A 577 1.37 -3.25 -24.73
N ARG A 578 2.51 -3.83 -25.19
CA ARG A 578 2.79 -5.28 -25.17
C ARG A 578 3.77 -5.72 -24.09
N THR A 579 4.47 -4.79 -23.41
CA THR A 579 5.35 -5.12 -22.28
C THR A 579 4.56 -5.80 -21.16
N ALA A 580 5.06 -6.96 -20.70
CA ALA A 580 4.55 -7.65 -19.53
C ALA A 580 5.07 -6.98 -18.25
N SER A 581 4.19 -6.75 -17.27
CA SER A 581 4.63 -6.33 -15.93
C SER A 581 5.44 -7.43 -15.25
N LEU A 582 6.47 -7.04 -14.50
CA LEU A 582 7.08 -7.90 -13.50
C LEU A 582 6.06 -8.27 -12.42
N SER A 583 6.18 -9.48 -11.87
CA SER A 583 5.43 -9.92 -10.70
C SER A 583 6.37 -10.43 -9.62
N THR A 584 5.95 -10.41 -8.36
CA THR A 584 6.72 -10.93 -7.21
C THR A 584 5.90 -11.92 -6.40
N LEU A 585 6.50 -13.03 -5.98
CA LEU A 585 5.91 -13.98 -5.04
C LEU A 585 5.75 -13.31 -3.66
N ASN A 586 4.96 -13.91 -2.76
CA ASN A 586 4.82 -13.38 -1.41
C ASN A 586 6.14 -13.51 -0.61
N GLU A 587 6.22 -12.93 0.58
CA GLU A 587 7.42 -12.92 1.44
C GLU A 587 7.99 -14.32 1.78
N LYS A 588 7.23 -15.40 1.55
CA LYS A 588 7.64 -16.79 1.75
C LYS A 588 8.06 -17.51 0.45
N GLY A 589 8.00 -16.84 -0.70
CA GLY A 589 8.19 -17.46 -2.03
C GLY A 589 6.96 -18.25 -2.50
N GLU A 590 5.79 -18.07 -1.89
CA GLU A 590 4.58 -18.81 -2.23
C GLU A 590 3.65 -17.98 -3.16
N PRO A 591 2.83 -18.64 -4.00
CA PRO A 591 1.79 -17.97 -4.78
C PRO A 591 0.64 -17.45 -3.88
N PRO A 592 -0.20 -16.51 -4.38
CA PRO A 592 -0.16 -15.89 -5.70
C PRO A 592 0.97 -14.87 -5.83
N ALA A 593 1.54 -14.77 -7.03
CA ALA A 593 2.40 -13.63 -7.37
C ALA A 593 1.54 -12.36 -7.47
N LYS A 594 2.08 -11.24 -6.97
CA LYS A 594 1.50 -9.89 -7.07
C LYS A 594 2.20 -9.11 -8.18
N ASP A 595 1.52 -8.12 -8.76
CA ASP A 595 2.15 -7.17 -9.68
C ASP A 595 3.30 -6.41 -8.97
N ALA A 596 4.37 -6.14 -9.71
CA ALA A 596 5.58 -5.45 -9.30
C ALA A 596 6.03 -4.46 -10.38
N SER A 597 5.07 -3.84 -11.07
CA SER A 597 5.25 -2.84 -12.15
C SER A 597 6.25 -1.72 -11.84
N ASP A 598 6.39 -1.36 -10.56
CA ASP A 598 7.22 -0.23 -10.11
C ASP A 598 8.66 -0.64 -9.80
N PHE A 599 9.00 -1.93 -9.96
CA PHE A 599 10.35 -2.44 -9.72
C PHE A 599 11.30 -2.04 -10.84
N ASP A 600 12.08 -0.97 -10.62
CA ASP A 600 13.16 -0.56 -11.51
C ASP A 600 14.32 -1.56 -11.50
N LEU A 601 14.21 -2.53 -12.41
CA LEU A 601 15.22 -3.55 -12.71
C LEU A 601 16.56 -2.95 -13.20
N PHE A 602 16.52 -1.73 -13.75
CA PHE A 602 17.69 -0.99 -14.25
C PHE A 602 18.33 -0.08 -13.20
N ARG A 603 17.68 0.17 -12.05
CA ARG A 603 18.16 1.02 -10.94
C ARG A 603 18.78 2.34 -11.40
N GLY A 604 18.01 3.11 -12.15
CA GLY A 604 18.36 4.42 -12.70
C GLY A 604 19.27 4.39 -13.93
N GLY A 605 19.48 3.23 -14.57
CA GLY A 605 20.26 3.09 -15.79
C GLY A 605 19.61 3.77 -17.00
N ILE A 606 20.39 4.51 -17.79
CA ILE A 606 19.92 5.25 -18.97
C ILE A 606 20.68 4.91 -20.27
N GLU A 607 21.79 4.19 -20.17
CA GLU A 607 22.59 3.71 -21.31
C GLU A 607 22.23 2.29 -21.74
N CYS A 608 22.82 1.81 -22.84
CA CYS A 608 22.73 0.40 -23.24
C CYS A 608 23.69 -0.44 -22.39
N PHE A 609 23.15 -1.16 -21.41
CA PHE A 609 23.89 -2.12 -20.61
C PHE A 609 24.05 -3.42 -21.40
N GLY A 610 25.27 -3.93 -21.55
CA GLY A 610 25.50 -5.15 -22.33
C GLY A 610 25.05 -6.42 -21.61
N GLY A 611 25.24 -6.48 -20.28
CA GLY A 611 24.90 -7.65 -19.46
C GLY A 611 23.44 -7.73 -19.05
N THR A 612 22.71 -6.61 -19.11
CA THR A 612 21.30 -6.47 -18.71
C THR A 612 20.55 -5.56 -19.66
N GLY A 613 19.27 -5.81 -19.92
CA GLY A 613 18.35 -4.73 -20.32
C GLY A 613 18.00 -4.63 -21.79
N VAL A 614 17.98 -5.77 -22.49
CA VAL A 614 17.26 -5.89 -23.76
C VAL A 614 15.82 -6.29 -23.44
N TYR A 615 14.87 -5.49 -23.91
CA TYR A 615 13.46 -5.84 -23.99
C TYR A 615 13.26 -6.68 -25.25
N THR A 616 12.62 -7.85 -25.14
CA THR A 616 12.37 -8.72 -26.31
C THR A 616 11.13 -9.61 -26.15
N SER A 617 10.51 -10.04 -27.25
CA SER A 617 9.41 -11.02 -27.18
C SER A 617 9.95 -12.45 -27.09
N ALA A 618 9.14 -13.37 -26.55
CA ALA A 618 9.54 -14.77 -26.47
C ALA A 618 9.80 -15.39 -27.86
N GLU A 619 9.02 -14.98 -28.88
CA GLU A 619 9.22 -15.40 -30.26
C GLU A 619 10.48 -14.79 -30.90
N ALA A 620 10.75 -13.50 -30.65
CA ALA A 620 11.97 -12.84 -31.13
C ALA A 620 13.23 -13.50 -30.53
N TYR A 621 13.22 -13.76 -29.23
CA TYR A 621 14.33 -14.42 -28.55
C TYR A 621 14.50 -15.88 -28.97
N TYR A 622 13.39 -16.63 -29.15
CA TYR A 622 13.46 -17.98 -29.73
C TYR A 622 14.02 -17.97 -31.16
N THR A 623 13.62 -17.00 -31.99
CA THR A 623 14.13 -16.83 -33.36
C THR A 623 15.64 -16.60 -33.37
N PHE A 624 16.14 -15.78 -32.45
CA PHE A 624 17.56 -15.56 -32.22
C PHE A 624 18.29 -16.84 -31.78
N VAL A 625 17.85 -17.48 -30.70
CA VAL A 625 18.44 -18.73 -30.18
C VAL A 625 18.44 -19.86 -31.23
N SER A 626 17.35 -19.99 -31.99
CA SER A 626 17.21 -20.92 -33.11
C SER A 626 18.17 -20.61 -34.27
N ALA A 627 18.43 -19.33 -34.57
CA ALA A 627 19.42 -18.94 -35.56
C ALA A 627 20.85 -19.30 -35.14
N LEU A 628 21.16 -19.26 -33.82
CA LEU A 628 22.46 -19.68 -33.31
C LEU A 628 22.66 -21.19 -33.38
N LEU A 629 21.65 -21.99 -32.98
CA LEU A 629 21.68 -23.45 -33.14
C LEU A 629 21.88 -23.85 -34.61
N ARG A 630 21.14 -23.20 -35.53
CA ARG A 630 21.27 -23.42 -36.98
C ARG A 630 22.53 -22.83 -37.60
N ARG A 631 23.35 -22.11 -36.83
CA ARG A 631 24.57 -21.40 -37.26
C ARG A 631 24.30 -20.49 -38.45
N ASP A 632 23.24 -19.69 -38.37
CA ASP A 632 22.74 -18.86 -39.47
C ASP A 632 23.86 -17.91 -40.00
N PRO A 633 24.25 -18.02 -41.29
CA PRO A 633 25.30 -17.24 -41.89
C PRO A 633 24.94 -15.76 -42.08
N LYS A 634 23.75 -15.30 -41.66
CA LYS A 634 23.45 -13.87 -41.47
C LYS A 634 24.14 -13.29 -40.24
N LEU A 635 24.14 -14.00 -39.11
CA LEU A 635 24.69 -13.50 -37.84
C LEU A 635 26.22 -13.60 -37.81
N LEU A 636 26.78 -14.79 -37.60
CA LEU A 636 28.23 -14.99 -37.43
C LEU A 636 28.89 -15.75 -38.59
N THR A 637 30.23 -15.77 -38.63
CA THR A 637 30.99 -16.64 -39.54
C THR A 637 31.07 -18.06 -38.97
N ALA A 638 31.41 -19.06 -39.79
CA ALA A 638 31.59 -20.44 -39.31
C ALA A 638 32.68 -20.55 -38.23
N THR A 639 33.78 -19.78 -38.36
CA THR A 639 34.86 -19.69 -37.37
C THR A 639 34.37 -19.07 -36.08
N SER A 640 33.65 -17.94 -36.17
CA SER A 640 33.09 -17.24 -35.01
C SER A 640 32.05 -18.10 -34.26
N TYR A 641 31.24 -18.89 -34.96
CA TYR A 641 30.36 -19.90 -34.33
C TYR A 641 31.13 -21.01 -33.61
N GLY A 642 32.26 -21.45 -34.18
CA GLY A 642 33.16 -22.40 -33.51
C GLY A 642 33.71 -21.84 -32.19
N GLU A 643 34.10 -20.57 -32.19
CA GLU A 643 34.64 -19.90 -31.00
C GLU A 643 33.55 -19.54 -29.97
N LEU A 644 32.33 -19.20 -30.41
CA LEU A 644 31.17 -18.89 -29.56
C LEU A 644 30.86 -20.03 -28.58
N PHE A 645 30.80 -21.27 -29.10
CA PHE A 645 30.49 -22.47 -28.31
C PHE A 645 31.72 -23.16 -27.73
N ARG A 646 32.94 -22.68 -28.00
CA ARG A 646 34.16 -23.26 -27.42
C ARG A 646 34.22 -22.97 -25.92
N PRO A 647 34.57 -23.96 -25.06
CA PRO A 647 34.93 -23.70 -23.67
C PRO A 647 36.12 -22.72 -23.58
N GLN A 648 35.93 -21.67 -22.78
CA GLN A 648 36.85 -20.54 -22.64
C GLN A 648 37.68 -20.57 -21.36
N LEU A 649 37.32 -21.42 -20.39
CA LEU A 649 38.03 -21.56 -19.12
C LEU A 649 39.12 -22.63 -19.23
N ASP A 650 40.27 -22.35 -18.63
CA ASP A 650 41.28 -23.37 -18.32
C ASP A 650 40.88 -24.18 -17.08
N GLU A 651 41.70 -25.16 -16.69
CA GLU A 651 41.38 -26.03 -15.54
C GLU A 651 41.28 -25.25 -14.22
N GLN A 652 42.07 -24.18 -14.04
CA GLN A 652 42.04 -23.35 -12.84
C GLN A 652 40.77 -22.50 -12.76
N CYS A 653 40.41 -21.80 -13.85
CA CYS A 653 39.21 -20.97 -13.89
C CYS A 653 37.94 -21.84 -13.90
N GLU A 654 37.99 -23.03 -14.50
CA GLU A 654 36.88 -23.99 -14.45
C GLU A 654 36.67 -24.53 -13.03
N GLN A 655 37.73 -24.83 -12.28
CA GLN A 655 37.59 -25.18 -10.86
C GLN A 655 37.00 -24.00 -10.07
N ALA A 656 37.53 -22.79 -10.26
CA ALA A 656 37.03 -21.58 -9.61
C ALA A 656 35.54 -21.31 -9.91
N LEU A 657 35.06 -21.56 -11.14
CA LEU A 657 33.64 -21.48 -11.50
C LEU A 657 32.78 -22.46 -10.66
N ASN A 658 33.21 -23.71 -10.53
CA ASN A 658 32.42 -24.71 -9.80
C ASN A 658 32.46 -24.44 -8.28
N ASP A 659 33.59 -24.02 -7.75
CA ASP A 659 33.73 -23.57 -6.35
C ASP A 659 32.88 -22.32 -6.07
N TYR A 660 32.81 -21.37 -7.03
CA TYR A 660 31.99 -20.17 -6.94
C TYR A 660 30.49 -20.48 -6.97
N ILE A 661 30.05 -21.42 -7.81
CA ILE A 661 28.65 -21.90 -7.82
C ILE A 661 28.30 -22.59 -6.49
N ALA A 662 29.23 -23.34 -5.89
CA ALA A 662 29.04 -24.02 -4.61
C ALA A 662 29.24 -23.11 -3.37
N LEU A 663 29.62 -21.84 -3.56
CA LEU A 663 30.02 -20.93 -2.48
C LEU A 663 28.91 -20.64 -1.46
N SER A 664 27.65 -20.57 -1.92
CA SER A 664 26.48 -20.46 -1.05
C SER A 664 25.22 -20.96 -1.75
N PRO A 665 24.13 -21.28 -1.02
CA PRO A 665 22.87 -21.72 -1.61
C PRO A 665 22.30 -20.74 -2.64
N ALA A 666 22.56 -19.43 -2.47
CA ALA A 666 22.19 -18.41 -3.45
C ALA A 666 22.98 -18.56 -4.76
N HIS A 667 24.29 -18.81 -4.70
CA HIS A 667 25.10 -19.06 -5.91
C HIS A 667 24.63 -20.35 -6.61
N THR A 668 24.36 -21.42 -5.86
CA THR A 668 23.84 -22.69 -6.40
C THR A 668 22.48 -22.48 -7.10
N GLN A 669 21.60 -21.65 -6.52
CA GLN A 669 20.28 -21.37 -7.07
C GLN A 669 20.32 -20.43 -8.30
N PHE A 670 21.03 -19.31 -8.22
CA PHE A 670 21.08 -18.29 -9.29
C PHE A 670 22.00 -18.70 -10.45
N LEU A 671 23.20 -19.19 -10.16
CA LEU A 671 24.25 -19.44 -11.15
C LEU A 671 24.37 -20.92 -11.53
N GLY A 672 23.94 -21.82 -10.64
CA GLY A 672 23.91 -23.26 -10.93
C GLY A 672 22.83 -23.68 -11.92
N MET A 673 21.87 -22.81 -12.28
CA MET A 673 20.82 -23.05 -13.28
C MET A 673 20.01 -24.34 -13.06
N HIS A 674 19.88 -24.79 -11.81
CA HIS A 674 19.31 -26.09 -11.43
C HIS A 674 20.00 -27.30 -12.08
N ILE A 675 21.28 -27.17 -12.46
CA ILE A 675 22.15 -28.28 -12.87
C ILE A 675 22.77 -28.88 -11.59
N PRO A 676 22.72 -30.21 -11.37
CA PRO A 676 23.32 -30.84 -10.20
C PRO A 676 24.78 -30.44 -9.96
N GLU A 677 25.20 -30.32 -8.71
CA GLU A 677 26.59 -30.00 -8.34
C GLU A 677 27.59 -31.06 -8.82
N SER A 678 27.16 -32.33 -8.90
CA SER A 678 27.94 -33.43 -9.45
C SER A 678 28.30 -33.29 -10.93
N VAL A 679 27.54 -32.48 -11.69
CA VAL A 679 27.83 -32.19 -13.10
C VAL A 679 28.82 -31.04 -13.17
N ARG A 680 30.04 -31.32 -13.62
CA ARG A 680 31.10 -30.31 -13.76
C ARG A 680 30.73 -29.32 -14.88
N LYS A 681 30.79 -28.03 -14.56
CA LYS A 681 30.40 -26.92 -15.44
C LYS A 681 31.64 -26.21 -15.99
N THR A 682 31.51 -25.58 -17.14
CA THR A 682 32.50 -24.66 -17.74
C THR A 682 31.79 -23.48 -18.38
N TRP A 683 32.52 -22.53 -18.96
CA TRP A 683 31.93 -21.35 -19.61
C TRP A 683 32.34 -21.25 -21.07
N SER A 684 31.41 -20.85 -21.93
CA SER A 684 31.60 -20.51 -23.35
C SER A 684 31.11 -19.08 -23.59
N PHE A 685 31.41 -18.47 -24.74
CA PHE A 685 30.82 -17.15 -25.05
C PHE A 685 29.31 -17.21 -25.34
N ALA A 686 28.73 -18.40 -25.50
CA ALA A 686 27.28 -18.56 -25.43
C ALA A 686 26.76 -18.46 -23.98
N GLY A 687 27.46 -19.04 -23.01
CA GLY A 687 27.05 -19.08 -21.60
C GLY A 687 27.63 -20.29 -20.85
N LEU A 688 26.97 -20.67 -19.76
CA LEU A 688 27.34 -21.83 -18.93
C LEU A 688 27.16 -23.12 -19.72
N VAL A 689 28.14 -24.03 -19.63
CA VAL A 689 28.16 -25.31 -20.35
C VAL A 689 28.25 -26.48 -19.36
N ALA A 690 27.32 -27.43 -19.46
CA ALA A 690 27.38 -28.69 -18.71
C ALA A 690 28.33 -29.68 -19.43
N LYS A 691 29.46 -30.08 -18.80
CA LYS A 691 30.44 -30.98 -19.44
C LYS A 691 29.98 -32.45 -19.53
N GLN A 692 28.93 -32.79 -18.81
CA GLN A 692 28.33 -34.13 -18.74
C GLN A 692 26.83 -33.97 -18.97
N GLY A 693 26.22 -34.91 -19.68
CA GLY A 693 24.78 -34.92 -19.91
C GLY A 693 23.99 -35.39 -18.68
N GLN A 694 22.70 -35.02 -18.63
CA GLN A 694 21.73 -35.56 -17.70
C GLN A 694 20.65 -36.28 -18.52
N GLU A 695 20.49 -37.60 -18.29
CA GLU A 695 19.57 -38.44 -19.07
C GLU A 695 18.15 -37.87 -19.08
N GLY A 696 17.58 -37.78 -20.29
CA GLY A 696 16.25 -37.21 -20.51
C GLY A 696 16.12 -35.70 -20.31
N ARG A 697 17.23 -34.94 -20.15
CA ARG A 697 17.19 -33.48 -19.92
C ARG A 697 18.15 -32.66 -20.80
N PHE A 698 19.42 -33.06 -20.94
CA PHE A 698 20.40 -32.39 -21.82
C PHE A 698 21.61 -33.27 -22.14
N SER A 699 22.24 -33.07 -23.30
CA SER A 699 23.45 -33.77 -23.72
C SER A 699 24.73 -33.10 -23.19
N PRO A 700 25.88 -33.80 -23.14
CA PRO A 700 27.17 -33.18 -22.85
C PRO A 700 27.46 -31.98 -23.78
N GLY A 701 28.00 -30.89 -23.22
CA GLY A 701 28.30 -29.68 -24.00
C GLY A 701 27.11 -28.77 -24.25
N THR A 702 25.93 -29.05 -23.70
CA THR A 702 24.77 -28.13 -23.75
C THR A 702 25.11 -26.79 -23.09
N ALA A 703 24.88 -25.70 -23.83
CA ALA A 703 25.03 -24.33 -23.36
C ALA A 703 23.68 -23.77 -22.88
N LEU A 704 23.67 -23.05 -21.76
CA LEU A 704 22.49 -22.39 -21.22
C LEU A 704 22.83 -21.16 -20.37
N TRP A 705 21.87 -20.24 -20.28
CA TRP A 705 21.86 -19.15 -19.29
C TRP A 705 20.43 -18.67 -19.04
N GLY A 706 20.25 -17.64 -18.21
CA GLY A 706 18.93 -17.16 -17.79
C GLY A 706 18.80 -15.65 -17.61
N GLY A 707 17.62 -15.20 -17.18
CA GLY A 707 17.22 -13.81 -16.91
C GLY A 707 16.87 -13.61 -15.42
N VAL A 708 17.09 -12.41 -14.83
CA VAL A 708 16.55 -12.09 -13.47
C VAL A 708 15.06 -12.44 -13.32
N PRO A 709 14.15 -12.14 -14.27
CA PRO A 709 12.73 -12.46 -14.11
C PRO A 709 12.38 -13.96 -14.15
N SER A 710 13.37 -14.83 -13.95
CA SER A 710 13.30 -16.28 -14.17
C SER A 710 13.06 -16.60 -15.65
N CYS A 711 13.93 -16.08 -16.52
CA CYS A 711 14.06 -16.55 -17.90
C CYS A 711 15.13 -17.66 -17.97
N VAL A 712 15.03 -18.56 -18.93
CA VAL A 712 16.09 -19.53 -19.28
C VAL A 712 16.07 -19.80 -20.78
N TRP A 713 17.25 -19.98 -21.36
CA TRP A 713 17.41 -20.51 -22.71
C TRP A 713 18.41 -21.66 -22.71
N ILE A 714 18.25 -22.58 -23.67
CA ILE A 714 19.12 -23.73 -23.88
C ILE A 714 19.51 -23.88 -25.35
N ILE A 715 20.74 -24.31 -25.60
CA ILE A 715 21.25 -24.71 -26.91
C ILE A 715 22.06 -26.01 -26.73
N ASP A 716 21.48 -27.12 -27.18
CA ASP A 716 22.14 -28.42 -27.27
C ASP A 716 22.50 -28.70 -28.73
N ASN A 717 23.80 -28.59 -29.02
CA ASN A 717 24.35 -28.84 -30.36
C ASN A 717 24.39 -30.34 -30.71
N GLU A 718 24.39 -31.25 -29.73
CA GLU A 718 24.46 -32.71 -29.95
C GLU A 718 23.06 -33.27 -30.26
N ALA A 719 22.06 -32.89 -29.45
CA ALA A 719 20.66 -33.26 -29.71
C ALA A 719 20.03 -32.47 -30.88
N GLY A 720 20.62 -31.33 -31.28
CA GLY A 720 20.02 -30.43 -32.26
C GLY A 720 18.78 -29.70 -31.73
N ILE A 721 18.75 -29.42 -30.43
CA ILE A 721 17.60 -28.85 -29.71
C ILE A 721 17.97 -27.47 -29.17
N CYS A 722 17.05 -26.53 -29.28
CA CYS A 722 17.11 -25.28 -28.52
C CYS A 722 15.72 -24.89 -28.02
N GLY A 723 15.66 -24.08 -26.98
CA GLY A 723 14.41 -23.67 -26.37
C GLY A 723 14.59 -22.47 -25.46
N VAL A 724 13.50 -21.76 -25.23
CA VAL A 724 13.40 -20.63 -24.32
C VAL A 724 12.19 -20.84 -23.41
N ALA A 725 12.33 -20.59 -22.13
CA ALA A 725 11.22 -20.55 -21.17
C ALA A 725 11.36 -19.25 -20.37
N ILE A 726 10.32 -18.42 -20.41
CA ILE A 726 10.36 -17.05 -19.92
C ILE A 726 9.23 -16.86 -18.92
N CYS A 727 9.61 -16.54 -17.68
CA CYS A 727 8.71 -16.00 -16.67
C CYS A 727 8.95 -14.49 -16.50
N GLN A 728 8.11 -13.84 -15.70
CA GLN A 728 8.31 -12.48 -15.20
C GLN A 728 8.08 -12.46 -13.68
N ILE A 729 8.79 -13.33 -12.96
CA ILE A 729 8.54 -13.57 -11.54
C ILE A 729 9.83 -13.43 -10.73
N LEU A 730 9.73 -12.58 -9.71
CA LEU A 730 10.67 -12.41 -8.60
C LEU A 730 10.20 -13.19 -7.36
N PRO A 731 11.10 -13.55 -6.40
CA PRO A 731 12.56 -13.44 -6.50
C PRO A 731 13.12 -14.29 -7.65
N PRO A 732 14.28 -13.90 -8.21
CA PRO A 732 14.88 -14.58 -9.35
C PRO A 732 15.04 -16.08 -9.09
N MET A 733 14.86 -16.91 -10.11
CA MET A 733 15.25 -18.32 -10.09
C MET A 733 14.67 -19.09 -8.90
N HIS A 734 13.43 -18.79 -8.49
CA HIS A 734 12.78 -19.46 -7.37
C HIS A 734 12.72 -20.98 -7.59
N PRO A 735 12.93 -21.85 -6.58
CA PRO A 735 13.09 -23.29 -6.80
C PRO A 735 11.92 -23.95 -7.53
N SER A 736 10.68 -23.48 -7.31
CA SER A 736 9.50 -23.96 -8.03
C SER A 736 9.50 -23.59 -9.52
N ILE A 737 10.06 -22.44 -9.89
CA ILE A 737 10.20 -21.99 -11.28
C ILE A 737 11.36 -22.74 -11.95
N LEU A 738 12.46 -22.99 -11.23
CA LEU A 738 13.55 -23.84 -11.69
C LEU A 738 13.08 -25.28 -11.96
N ALA A 739 12.23 -25.84 -11.10
CA ALA A 739 11.61 -27.14 -11.32
C ALA A 739 10.69 -27.14 -12.56
N LEU A 740 9.92 -26.06 -12.79
CA LEU A 740 9.12 -25.88 -14.01
C LEU A 740 10.00 -25.80 -15.26
N HIS A 741 11.14 -25.11 -15.21
CA HIS A 741 12.12 -25.05 -16.29
C HIS A 741 12.78 -26.41 -16.56
N GLU A 742 13.15 -27.16 -15.51
CA GLU A 742 13.65 -28.53 -15.68
C GLU A 742 12.58 -29.44 -16.30
N GLN A 743 11.31 -29.33 -15.88
CA GLN A 743 10.22 -30.09 -16.47
C GLN A 743 10.03 -29.72 -17.95
N PHE A 744 10.00 -28.43 -18.30
CA PHE A 744 9.97 -27.97 -19.69
C PHE A 744 11.11 -28.57 -20.53
N GLN A 745 12.35 -28.56 -20.02
CA GLN A 745 13.49 -29.19 -20.68
C GLN A 745 13.25 -30.69 -20.90
N LYS A 746 12.85 -31.44 -19.86
CA LYS A 746 12.59 -32.89 -19.95
C LYS A 746 11.49 -33.22 -20.96
N GLU A 747 10.37 -32.50 -20.95
CA GLU A 747 9.25 -32.69 -21.88
C GLU A 747 9.66 -32.42 -23.34
N VAL A 748 10.45 -31.36 -23.60
CA VAL A 748 10.99 -31.07 -24.94
C VAL A 748 11.88 -32.20 -25.44
N TYR A 749 12.77 -32.73 -24.61
CA TYR A 749 13.65 -33.85 -24.99
C TYR A 749 12.87 -35.15 -25.21
N GLN A 750 11.90 -35.47 -24.35
CA GLN A 750 11.05 -36.65 -24.51
C GLN A 750 10.19 -36.58 -25.78
N HIS A 751 9.60 -35.41 -26.08
CA HIS A 751 8.77 -35.25 -27.27
C HIS A 751 9.56 -35.28 -28.59
N ILE A 752 10.86 -34.96 -28.55
CA ILE A 752 11.76 -35.04 -29.70
C ILE A 752 12.37 -36.44 -29.82
N ALA A 753 12.75 -37.09 -28.73
CA ALA A 753 13.26 -38.47 -28.73
C ALA A 753 12.18 -39.53 -29.01
N GLY A 754 10.89 -39.18 -28.88
CA GLY A 754 9.75 -40.02 -29.24
C GLY A 754 9.27 -39.89 -30.69
N LYS A 755 10.02 -39.19 -31.55
CA LYS A 755 9.77 -39.03 -33.00
C LYS A 755 10.92 -39.58 -33.82
#